data_AF-B3EAN0-F1
#
_entry.id   AF-B3EAN0-F1
#
_cell.length_a   1.000
_cell.length_b   1.000
_cell.length_c   1.000
_cell.angle_alpha   90.00
_cell.angle_beta   90.00
_cell.angle_gamma   90.00
#
_symmetry.space_group_name_H-M   'P 1'
#
loop_
_entity.id
_entity.type
_entity.pdbx_description
1 polymer ?
#
loop_
_entity_poly.entity_id
_entity_poly.type
_entity_poly.pdbx_seq_one_letter_code
_entity_poly.pdbx_strand_id
1 'polypeptide(L)'
;MQRLSAILLLMLLVYTTPAATAAVAAPGQFSVAFFYADNPPLDELQAFDLVVVDPDAAGYAPQSYRNTHSELFAYVSVGEADPQRKFYKQIKPDWLLGENRVWKSKLVDLANPDWRAFFLDQVVEPLWAAGYRGFFLDTLDSYQLVQDKQRHPALEAGLVEIIRSIKKRHPEARLIMNRGFEVLERVKDAAFAVAAESLFRNFDPATGSYGEVNEDDRQWLLGKFAEVRKAGLPVIVIDYVAPSERDLARTTAEKIKKAGFIPWVTDKDLASLGVGTVEVLPRKILGLYDGSEGADPIYTNLQRFVVMPLNYLGYQVELVDMRQPLPAGQLAGRYAGVVVWPNSDSSGSKSNLLQWLVRQKEHKLPLVFLDRFGVPPQQFAQAMGGTLLAGRTTGKGLKVMQQDALMGFETAVMPSGAPPALRFPGSEVLLAVGDGQQVASEAVAVTSWGGYALEPYVLNELINERERWVINPFEFFRKALRLENSPVPDTTTENGVRLLLSHIDADGFESRVERPGGPLAVTELRERILKKYRIPTTYSVITSTLGDHGLNPQQAPALQAEAREIFALPWVEAGSHTFSHPFYWQNTDVAKQGYTAQYLPIPGYRFQLESEIAGSAAFINQTLLPPGKKTRLLQWSGDCAPGGDALAATYRAGLGNINGGDTVITESNRSLTAVAPLGVAKNGWFQVFAPNQNENVYTNLWTGPFYGYRRVIETFRLTDAPRRLKPINLYYHTYSVTKEASRRALEDVYGWVLARKPHAIFTSDYVNKVLDFNRTVVARSGSGWLIRNNGDLRQLRLPVSAGYPDLEASRGVIGFSDHHDQRYIHLAPGGEAFLQLTEHRPGRSWLATATAGIDRFDWTASGMRLTVTAQTDGYLTFAHATGCRLDSNGRPAAVQRDAEQLILPLKTGIYGLELVCQ
;
A
#
# COMPACT_ATOMS: atom_id res chain seq x y z
N MET A 1 10.73 47.47 47.70
CA MET A 1 11.63 47.50 46.53
C MET A 1 12.73 46.48 46.73
N GLN A 2 12.45 45.24 46.35
CA GLN A 2 13.34 44.07 46.25
C GLN A 2 12.40 42.92 45.86
N ARG A 3 12.82 42.04 44.94
CA ARG A 3 12.05 40.95 44.28
C ARG A 3 11.39 41.33 42.94
N LEU A 4 12.23 41.61 41.93
CA LEU A 4 11.81 41.54 40.52
C LEU A 4 12.93 41.04 39.57
N SER A 5 13.99 40.42 40.10
CA SER A 5 15.19 40.06 39.30
C SER A 5 15.56 38.57 39.31
N ALA A 6 14.65 37.67 39.72
CA ALA A 6 14.93 36.23 39.77
C ALA A 6 14.05 35.36 38.83
N ILE A 7 13.10 35.95 38.09
CA ILE A 7 12.16 35.20 37.23
C ILE A 7 12.58 35.22 35.75
N LEU A 8 13.53 36.07 35.36
CA LEU A 8 13.97 36.16 33.95
C LEU A 8 15.11 35.20 33.56
N LEU A 9 15.68 34.44 34.50
CA LEU A 9 16.81 33.52 34.23
C LEU A 9 16.41 32.03 34.20
N LEU A 10 15.14 31.69 34.40
CA LEU A 10 14.65 30.28 34.37
C LEU A 10 13.82 29.92 33.11
N MET A 11 13.68 30.83 32.13
CA MET A 11 12.98 30.59 30.86
C MET A 11 13.91 30.45 29.64
N LEU A 12 15.20 30.19 29.85
CA LEU A 12 16.21 30.09 28.78
C LEU A 12 16.96 28.75 28.75
N LEU A 13 16.40 27.70 29.37
CA LEU A 13 16.91 26.34 29.24
C LEU A 13 15.89 25.43 28.52
N VAL A 14 16.31 25.00 27.32
CA VAL A 14 15.92 23.79 26.58
C VAL A 14 14.58 23.82 25.84
N TYR A 15 14.55 24.56 24.73
CA TYR A 15 13.88 24.11 23.50
C TYR A 15 14.91 24.02 22.36
N THR A 16 15.97 23.23 22.56
CA THR A 16 16.69 22.65 21.42
C THR A 16 15.85 21.47 20.93
N THR A 17 14.92 21.72 20.03
CA THR A 17 14.43 20.66 19.14
C THR A 17 15.67 20.06 18.48
N PRO A 18 15.95 18.75 18.59
CA PRO A 18 16.97 18.18 17.74
C PRO A 18 16.43 18.36 16.32
N ALA A 19 17.05 19.28 15.56
CA ALA A 19 16.96 19.18 14.12
C ALA A 19 17.41 17.76 13.82
N ALA A 20 16.50 16.93 13.30
CA ALA A 20 16.87 15.66 12.73
C ALA A 20 17.83 16.01 11.58
N THR A 21 19.12 16.02 11.88
CA THR A 21 20.16 15.96 10.87
C THR A 21 19.91 14.61 10.20
N ALA A 22 19.22 14.65 9.06
CA ALA A 22 19.24 13.54 8.13
C ALA A 22 20.71 13.18 7.97
N ALA A 23 21.09 12.02 8.49
CA ALA A 23 22.45 11.54 8.36
C ALA A 23 22.71 11.43 6.86
N VAL A 24 23.51 12.37 6.33
CA VAL A 24 23.98 12.28 4.96
C VAL A 24 24.79 11.00 4.91
N ALA A 25 24.25 10.00 4.22
CA ALA A 25 24.90 8.71 4.04
C ALA A 25 26.32 8.96 3.53
N ALA A 26 27.31 8.22 4.04
CA ALA A 26 28.69 8.38 3.64
C ALA A 26 28.82 8.25 2.10
N PRO A 27 29.80 8.90 1.44
CA PRO A 27 29.99 8.79 0.00
C PRO A 27 30.00 7.31 -0.44
N GLY A 28 28.98 6.90 -1.21
CA GLY A 28 28.76 5.50 -1.64
C GLY A 28 27.64 4.71 -0.92
N GLN A 29 26.80 5.34 -0.10
CA GLN A 29 25.74 4.65 0.68
C GLN A 29 24.30 5.11 0.35
N PHE A 30 23.96 5.31 -0.92
CA PHE A 30 22.57 5.55 -1.32
C PHE A 30 22.16 4.68 -2.51
N SER A 31 20.85 4.50 -2.65
CA SER A 31 20.17 3.86 -3.76
C SER A 31 19.55 4.92 -4.67
N VAL A 32 19.55 4.65 -5.98
CA VAL A 32 19.02 5.58 -6.98
C VAL A 32 18.13 4.86 -7.98
N ALA A 33 17.10 5.54 -8.45
CA ALA A 33 16.27 5.13 -9.58
C ALA A 33 16.14 6.27 -10.61
N PHE A 34 16.01 5.90 -11.87
CA PHE A 34 15.67 6.82 -12.97
C PHE A 34 14.38 6.34 -13.63
N PHE A 35 13.39 7.21 -13.75
CA PHE A 35 12.09 6.90 -14.35
C PHE A 35 11.52 8.10 -15.11
N TYR A 36 11.49 8.06 -16.45
CA TYR A 36 11.09 9.21 -17.29
C TYR A 36 9.75 9.02 -18.01
N ALA A 37 9.15 7.84 -17.96
CA ALA A 37 7.83 7.61 -18.54
C ALA A 37 6.71 8.29 -17.73
N ASP A 38 5.57 8.50 -18.40
CA ASP A 38 4.36 9.04 -17.77
C ASP A 38 3.84 8.14 -16.64
N ASN A 39 3.20 8.75 -15.64
CA ASN A 39 2.58 8.07 -14.50
C ASN A 39 3.59 7.18 -13.73
N PRO A 40 4.67 7.77 -13.19
CA PRO A 40 5.66 7.03 -12.41
C PRO A 40 5.01 6.27 -11.25
N PRO A 41 5.46 5.04 -10.96
CA PRO A 41 4.97 4.24 -9.83
C PRO A 41 5.52 4.82 -8.52
N LEU A 42 4.96 5.95 -8.07
CA LEU A 42 5.50 6.74 -6.97
C LEU A 42 5.62 5.97 -5.67
N ASP A 43 4.67 5.09 -5.35
CA ASP A 43 4.77 4.26 -4.13
C ASP A 43 6.00 3.34 -4.22
N GLU A 44 6.18 2.62 -5.32
CA GLU A 44 7.33 1.73 -5.51
C GLU A 44 8.68 2.45 -5.52
N LEU A 45 8.71 3.67 -6.08
CA LEU A 45 9.92 4.50 -6.15
C LEU A 45 10.41 4.95 -4.76
N GLN A 46 9.56 4.88 -3.72
CA GLN A 46 9.95 5.14 -2.33
C GLN A 46 11.02 4.17 -1.80
N ALA A 47 11.23 3.03 -2.45
CA ALA A 47 12.31 2.10 -2.13
C ALA A 47 13.71 2.69 -2.32
N PHE A 48 13.85 3.76 -3.10
CA PHE A 48 15.13 4.37 -3.44
C PHE A 48 15.32 5.69 -2.67
N ASP A 49 16.54 6.00 -2.29
CA ASP A 49 16.85 7.23 -1.58
C ASP A 49 16.69 8.45 -2.50
N LEU A 50 17.13 8.32 -3.76
CA LEU A 50 17.04 9.35 -4.77
C LEU A 50 16.32 8.82 -6.01
N VAL A 51 15.37 9.59 -6.53
CA VAL A 51 14.60 9.19 -7.71
C VAL A 51 14.63 10.31 -8.74
N VAL A 52 15.34 10.10 -9.84
CA VAL A 52 15.39 11.05 -10.95
C VAL A 52 14.19 10.83 -11.86
N VAL A 53 13.38 11.86 -12.03
CA VAL A 53 12.18 11.85 -12.88
C VAL A 53 12.23 12.96 -13.91
N ASP A 54 11.52 12.76 -15.03
CA ASP A 54 11.14 13.87 -15.88
C ASP A 54 10.04 14.70 -15.19
N PRO A 55 10.29 15.98 -14.86
CA PRO A 55 9.31 16.80 -14.16
C PRO A 55 8.03 17.07 -14.97
N ASP A 56 8.08 16.99 -16.31
CA ASP A 56 6.89 17.13 -17.15
C ASP A 56 6.02 15.86 -17.16
N ALA A 57 6.62 14.69 -16.96
CA ALA A 57 5.93 13.38 -16.95
C ALA A 57 5.43 12.98 -15.54
N ALA A 58 6.07 13.49 -14.49
CA ALA A 58 5.78 13.08 -13.11
C ALA A 58 4.37 13.46 -12.62
N GLY A 59 3.81 14.58 -13.11
CA GLY A 59 2.44 15.01 -12.81
C GLY A 59 2.11 15.20 -11.32
N TYR A 60 3.13 15.32 -10.46
CA TYR A 60 3.00 15.28 -9.00
C TYR A 60 3.86 16.33 -8.31
N ALA A 61 3.42 16.83 -7.15
CA ALA A 61 4.19 17.81 -6.38
C ALA A 61 5.32 17.12 -5.60
N PRO A 62 6.61 17.45 -5.83
CA PRO A 62 7.74 16.80 -5.16
C PRO A 62 7.67 16.85 -3.62
N GLN A 63 7.09 17.91 -3.06
CA GLN A 63 6.90 18.06 -1.62
C GLN A 63 5.97 17.00 -1.04
N SER A 64 4.96 16.57 -1.80
CA SER A 64 4.01 15.53 -1.39
C SER A 64 4.58 14.11 -1.54
N TYR A 65 5.75 13.97 -2.18
CA TYR A 65 6.47 12.70 -2.35
C TYR A 65 7.55 12.53 -1.29
N ARG A 66 8.26 13.63 -1.01
CA ARG A 66 9.42 13.64 -0.11
C ARG A 66 9.03 13.18 1.30
N ASN A 67 9.79 12.23 1.82
CA ASN A 67 9.71 11.80 3.23
C ASN A 67 11.12 11.64 3.82
N THR A 68 11.24 10.90 4.92
CA THR A 68 12.50 10.70 5.64
C THR A 68 13.53 9.87 4.88
N HIS A 69 13.12 9.12 3.86
CA HIS A 69 13.97 8.12 3.20
C HIS A 69 13.96 8.18 1.66
N SER A 70 13.13 9.02 1.02
CA SER A 70 13.12 9.17 -0.44
C SER A 70 12.79 10.59 -0.88
N GLU A 71 13.36 11.01 -2.01
CA GLU A 71 13.03 12.27 -2.66
C GLU A 71 13.22 12.26 -4.18
N LEU A 72 12.53 13.19 -4.85
CA LEU A 72 12.62 13.36 -6.29
C LEU A 72 13.74 14.34 -6.68
N PHE A 73 14.45 13.99 -7.74
CA PHE A 73 15.39 14.81 -8.49
C PHE A 73 14.76 15.12 -9.85
N ALA A 74 14.93 16.36 -10.33
CA ALA A 74 14.45 16.73 -11.65
C ALA A 74 15.54 16.49 -12.70
N TYR A 75 15.18 15.78 -13.77
CA TYR A 75 15.97 15.76 -15.01
C TYR A 75 16.00 17.15 -15.64
N VAL A 76 17.19 17.64 -15.99
CA VAL A 76 17.38 18.86 -16.79
C VAL A 76 18.50 18.65 -17.81
N SER A 77 18.21 18.89 -19.09
CA SER A 77 19.22 18.89 -20.16
C SER A 77 19.88 20.26 -20.24
N VAL A 78 21.19 20.32 -20.04
CA VAL A 78 21.94 21.59 -19.95
C VAL A 78 22.53 21.99 -21.29
N GLY A 79 23.14 21.03 -22.00
CA GLY A 79 23.82 21.21 -23.29
C GLY A 79 22.93 21.04 -24.51
N GLU A 80 21.67 20.65 -24.32
CA GLU A 80 20.71 20.48 -25.42
C GLU A 80 19.31 21.02 -25.07
N ALA A 81 18.61 21.51 -26.08
CA ALA A 81 17.21 21.92 -26.01
C ALA A 81 16.33 20.93 -26.78
N ASP A 82 15.39 20.30 -26.07
CA ASP A 82 14.40 19.40 -26.64
C ASP A 82 13.19 20.19 -27.18
N PRO A 83 12.86 20.09 -28.49
CA PRO A 83 11.70 20.74 -29.10
C PRO A 83 10.34 20.43 -28.45
N GLN A 84 10.23 19.34 -27.70
CA GLN A 84 8.99 18.95 -27.02
C GLN A 84 8.75 19.69 -25.70
N ARG A 85 9.80 20.33 -25.13
CA ARG A 85 9.69 21.06 -23.86
C ARG A 85 8.82 22.29 -23.99
N LYS A 86 7.99 22.56 -22.97
CA LYS A 86 7.09 23.73 -22.94
C LYS A 86 7.83 25.06 -23.12
N PHE A 87 9.02 25.19 -22.54
CA PHE A 87 9.84 26.40 -22.62
C PHE A 87 10.53 26.57 -23.98
N TYR A 88 10.59 25.54 -24.84
CA TYR A 88 11.34 25.58 -26.10
C TYR A 88 10.90 26.72 -27.02
N LYS A 89 9.60 27.06 -27.03
CA LYS A 89 9.05 28.17 -27.84
C LYS A 89 9.65 29.55 -27.52
N GLN A 90 10.32 29.69 -26.38
CA GLN A 90 10.95 30.93 -25.91
C GLN A 90 12.45 30.99 -26.26
N ILE A 91 13.02 29.90 -26.77
CA ILE A 91 14.44 29.81 -27.15
C ILE A 91 14.66 30.60 -28.44
N LYS A 92 15.67 31.49 -28.43
CA LYS A 92 16.05 32.28 -29.60
C LYS A 92 16.95 31.47 -30.55
N PRO A 93 16.81 31.60 -31.88
CA PRO A 93 17.67 30.91 -32.84
C PRO A 93 19.17 31.13 -32.61
N ASP A 94 19.58 32.34 -32.21
CA ASP A 94 20.98 32.70 -31.96
C ASP A 94 21.58 32.01 -30.72
N TRP A 95 20.77 31.29 -29.94
CA TRP A 95 21.25 30.45 -28.83
C TRP A 95 21.57 29.02 -29.26
N LEU A 96 21.32 28.65 -30.52
CA LEU A 96 21.48 27.29 -31.02
C LEU A 96 22.74 27.17 -31.89
N LEU A 97 23.50 26.08 -31.69
CA LEU A 97 24.74 25.79 -32.41
C LEU A 97 24.61 24.70 -33.47
N GLY A 98 23.51 23.95 -33.44
CA GLY A 98 23.29 22.84 -34.35
C GLY A 98 22.23 21.87 -33.85
N GLU A 99 22.25 20.66 -34.38
CA GLU A 99 21.30 19.61 -34.07
C GLU A 99 22.02 18.31 -33.75
N ASN A 100 21.58 17.64 -32.69
CA ASN A 100 21.94 16.27 -32.43
C ASN A 100 20.92 15.36 -33.15
N ARG A 101 21.32 14.82 -34.30
CA ARG A 101 20.42 14.04 -35.17
C ARG A 101 19.96 12.72 -34.56
N VAL A 102 20.72 12.18 -33.61
CA VAL A 102 20.40 10.90 -32.93
C VAL A 102 19.21 11.12 -32.00
N TRP A 103 19.24 12.18 -31.20
CA TRP A 103 18.22 12.49 -30.19
C TRP A 103 17.19 13.54 -30.64
N LYS A 104 17.32 14.08 -31.86
CA LYS A 104 16.43 15.10 -32.45
C LYS A 104 16.30 16.37 -31.59
N SER A 105 17.34 16.68 -30.81
CA SER A 105 17.46 17.85 -29.95
C SER A 105 18.37 18.91 -30.59
N LYS A 106 18.36 20.14 -30.07
CA LYS A 106 19.22 21.24 -30.55
C LYS A 106 20.37 21.48 -29.60
N LEU A 107 21.59 21.58 -30.12
CA LEU A 107 22.77 21.98 -29.35
C LEU A 107 22.64 23.44 -28.96
N VAL A 108 22.85 23.78 -27.69
CA VAL A 108 22.78 25.18 -27.19
C VAL A 108 24.16 25.80 -27.02
N ASP A 109 24.22 27.12 -27.17
CA ASP A 109 25.44 27.91 -26.95
C ASP A 109 25.62 28.22 -25.46
N LEU A 110 26.32 27.34 -24.75
CA LEU A 110 26.63 27.50 -23.34
C LEU A 110 27.43 28.79 -23.04
N ALA A 111 28.14 29.34 -24.03
CA ALA A 111 28.89 30.59 -23.89
C ALA A 111 27.99 31.83 -23.98
N ASN A 112 26.75 31.71 -24.47
CA ASN A 112 25.82 32.82 -24.56
C ASN A 112 25.22 33.18 -23.18
N PRO A 113 25.43 34.41 -22.66
CA PRO A 113 24.92 34.81 -21.35
C PRO A 113 23.39 34.83 -21.25
N ASP A 114 22.69 35.14 -22.35
CA ASP A 114 21.23 35.18 -22.37
C ASP A 114 20.63 33.77 -22.24
N TRP A 115 21.25 32.77 -22.89
CA TRP A 115 20.87 31.37 -22.71
C TRP A 115 21.06 30.92 -21.25
N ARG A 116 22.22 31.25 -20.63
CA ARG A 116 22.48 30.88 -19.23
C ARG A 116 21.46 31.50 -18.29
N ALA A 117 21.15 32.79 -18.46
CA ALA A 117 20.12 33.46 -17.67
C ALA A 117 18.74 32.80 -17.86
N PHE A 118 18.36 32.53 -19.13
CA PHE A 118 17.11 31.83 -19.45
C PHE A 118 17.03 30.45 -18.79
N PHE A 119 18.08 29.63 -18.90
CA PHE A 119 18.11 28.30 -18.30
C PHE A 119 17.92 28.35 -16.79
N LEU A 120 18.63 29.26 -16.11
CA LEU A 120 18.48 29.42 -14.66
C LEU A 120 17.07 29.90 -14.29
N ASP A 121 16.56 30.94 -14.96
CA ASP A 121 15.30 31.61 -14.57
C ASP A 121 14.04 30.87 -15.01
N GLN A 122 14.08 30.18 -16.16
CA GLN A 122 12.90 29.56 -16.78
C GLN A 122 12.88 28.03 -16.68
N VAL A 123 14.01 27.40 -16.32
CA VAL A 123 14.10 25.94 -16.12
C VAL A 123 14.36 25.62 -14.65
N VAL A 124 15.42 26.17 -14.05
CA VAL A 124 15.83 25.79 -12.69
C VAL A 124 14.92 26.41 -11.61
N GLU A 125 14.68 27.72 -11.64
CA GLU A 125 13.86 28.39 -10.62
C GLU A 125 12.42 27.83 -10.50
N PRO A 126 11.69 27.55 -11.61
CA PRO A 126 10.34 26.98 -11.50
C PRO A 126 10.34 25.58 -10.86
N LEU A 127 11.34 24.74 -11.16
CA LEU A 127 11.48 23.41 -10.55
C LEU A 127 11.82 23.52 -9.06
N TRP A 128 12.69 24.45 -8.70
CA TRP A 128 13.00 24.74 -7.30
C TRP A 128 11.76 25.19 -6.51
N ALA A 129 10.98 26.11 -7.10
CA ALA A 129 9.72 26.60 -6.53
C ALA A 129 8.68 25.49 -6.39
N ALA A 130 8.62 24.55 -7.34
CA ALA A 130 7.77 23.35 -7.25
C ALA A 130 8.18 22.41 -6.10
N GLY A 131 9.42 22.51 -5.60
CA GLY A 131 9.88 21.80 -4.41
C GLY A 131 11.03 20.82 -4.65
N TYR A 132 11.56 20.72 -5.87
CA TYR A 132 12.77 19.93 -6.11
C TYR A 132 13.96 20.51 -5.34
N ARG A 133 14.80 19.64 -4.77
CA ARG A 133 16.07 20.01 -4.10
C ARG A 133 17.28 19.30 -4.69
N GLY A 134 17.06 18.51 -5.73
CA GLY A 134 18.06 17.79 -6.48
C GLY A 134 17.82 17.91 -7.98
N PHE A 135 18.90 18.02 -8.74
CA PHE A 135 18.88 18.12 -10.21
C PHE A 135 19.84 17.11 -10.80
N PHE A 136 19.38 16.37 -11.80
CA PHE A 136 20.22 15.56 -12.68
C PHE A 136 20.53 16.38 -13.93
N LEU A 137 21.79 16.79 -14.06
CA LEU A 137 22.28 17.66 -15.12
C LEU A 137 22.79 16.78 -16.27
N ASP A 138 22.02 16.72 -17.34
CA ASP A 138 22.32 15.91 -18.51
C ASP A 138 22.98 16.73 -19.64
N THR A 139 23.47 16.03 -20.65
CA THR A 139 24.07 16.58 -21.90
C THR A 139 25.28 17.50 -21.65
N LEU A 140 26.04 17.24 -20.58
CA LEU A 140 27.21 18.04 -20.18
C LEU A 140 28.39 17.92 -21.15
N ASP A 141 28.38 16.91 -22.02
CA ASP A 141 29.38 16.63 -23.04
C ASP A 141 28.90 16.92 -24.47
N SER A 142 27.63 17.32 -24.67
CA SER A 142 27.06 17.54 -26.01
C SER A 142 27.77 18.64 -26.81
N TYR A 143 28.44 19.59 -26.14
CA TYR A 143 29.29 20.59 -26.80
C TYR A 143 30.43 19.96 -27.62
N GLN A 144 30.82 18.72 -27.31
CA GLN A 144 31.84 17.98 -28.06
C GLN A 144 31.45 17.72 -29.52
N LEU A 145 30.13 17.70 -29.81
CA LEU A 145 29.56 17.57 -31.15
C LEU A 145 29.72 18.84 -32.00
N VAL A 146 30.03 19.98 -31.39
CA VAL A 146 30.34 21.22 -32.10
C VAL A 146 31.67 21.04 -32.85
N GLN A 147 31.61 21.17 -34.19
CA GLN A 147 32.75 20.97 -35.09
C GLN A 147 33.87 21.97 -34.85
N ASP A 148 33.52 23.22 -34.51
CA ASP A 148 34.49 24.26 -34.20
C ASP A 148 35.08 24.07 -32.79
N LYS A 149 36.19 23.34 -32.73
CA LYS A 149 36.93 23.06 -31.49
C LYS A 149 37.50 24.32 -30.82
N GLN A 150 37.66 25.45 -31.54
CA GLN A 150 38.13 26.69 -30.92
C GLN A 150 37.11 27.27 -29.93
N ARG A 151 35.83 26.90 -30.07
CA ARG A 151 34.75 27.32 -29.17
C ARG A 151 34.67 26.52 -27.88
N HIS A 152 35.28 25.33 -27.83
CA HIS A 152 35.14 24.40 -26.70
C HIS A 152 35.53 25.02 -25.35
N PRO A 153 36.66 25.75 -25.20
CA PRO A 153 36.99 26.40 -23.92
C PRO A 153 35.93 27.39 -23.44
N ALA A 154 35.29 28.13 -24.36
CA ALA A 154 34.23 29.08 -24.01
C ALA A 154 32.92 28.35 -23.61
N LEU A 155 32.58 27.26 -24.29
CA LEU A 155 31.42 26.43 -23.96
C LEU A 155 31.59 25.74 -22.60
N GLU A 156 32.79 25.22 -22.31
CA GLU A 156 33.14 24.67 -20.99
C GLU A 156 33.08 25.73 -19.88
N ALA A 157 33.61 26.92 -20.13
CA ALA A 157 33.51 28.03 -19.16
C ALA A 157 32.04 28.40 -18.89
N GLY A 158 31.21 28.43 -19.94
CA GLY A 158 29.77 28.62 -19.83
C GLY A 158 29.08 27.54 -19.01
N LEU A 159 29.43 26.26 -19.22
CA LEU A 159 28.91 25.13 -18.45
C LEU A 159 29.27 25.25 -16.97
N VAL A 160 30.53 25.55 -16.66
CA VAL A 160 31.00 25.80 -15.28
C VAL A 160 30.19 26.92 -14.63
N GLU A 161 29.97 28.03 -15.35
CA GLU A 161 29.19 29.17 -14.84
C GLU A 161 27.74 28.79 -14.53
N ILE A 162 27.08 27.97 -15.36
CA ILE A 162 25.74 27.45 -15.08
C ILE A 162 25.73 26.66 -13.77
N ILE A 163 26.61 25.66 -13.63
CA ILE A 163 26.67 24.78 -12.45
C ILE A 163 26.93 25.60 -11.18
N ARG A 164 27.89 26.53 -11.25
CA ARG A 164 28.21 27.43 -10.13
C ARG A 164 27.06 28.38 -9.81
N SER A 165 26.34 28.87 -10.81
CA SER A 165 25.19 29.75 -10.63
C SER A 165 24.01 29.04 -9.96
N ILE A 166 23.74 27.77 -10.30
CA ILE A 166 22.73 26.96 -9.60
C ILE A 166 23.07 26.89 -8.11
N LYS A 167 24.32 26.52 -7.76
CA LYS A 167 24.77 26.46 -6.35
C LYS A 167 24.77 27.82 -5.66
N LYS A 168 25.08 28.90 -6.39
CA LYS A 168 25.08 30.25 -5.81
C LYS A 168 23.67 30.71 -5.45
N ARG A 169 22.68 30.40 -6.29
CA ARG A 169 21.27 30.70 -6.02
C ARG A 169 20.67 29.78 -4.97
N HIS A 170 21.05 28.50 -5.02
CA HIS A 170 20.52 27.43 -4.18
C HIS A 170 21.66 26.60 -3.56
N PRO A 171 22.28 27.06 -2.46
CA PRO A 171 23.45 26.40 -1.85
C PRO A 171 23.22 24.97 -1.38
N GLU A 172 21.98 24.58 -1.09
CA GLU A 172 21.58 23.24 -0.68
C GLU A 172 21.19 22.31 -1.85
N ALA A 173 21.14 22.82 -3.09
CA ALA A 173 20.85 22.01 -4.26
C ALA A 173 21.90 20.90 -4.42
N ARG A 174 21.43 19.67 -4.62
CA ARG A 174 22.31 18.52 -4.96
C ARG A 174 22.31 18.29 -6.47
N LEU A 175 23.50 18.28 -7.05
CA LEU A 175 23.68 18.19 -8.49
C LEU A 175 24.31 16.84 -8.84
N ILE A 176 23.55 15.99 -9.53
CA ILE A 176 24.09 14.78 -10.15
C ILE A 176 24.50 15.17 -11.57
N MET A 177 25.78 15.06 -11.90
CA MET A 177 26.30 15.35 -13.23
C MET A 177 26.26 14.08 -14.09
N ASN A 178 25.62 14.08 -15.26
CA ASN A 178 25.82 13.01 -16.23
C ASN A 178 27.12 13.28 -17.00
N ARG A 179 28.14 12.47 -16.78
CA ARG A 179 29.50 12.65 -17.31
C ARG A 179 30.10 14.00 -16.89
N GLY A 180 30.33 14.92 -17.84
CA GLY A 180 30.92 16.24 -17.60
C GLY A 180 32.35 16.19 -17.06
N PHE A 181 33.13 15.18 -17.44
CA PHE A 181 34.46 14.92 -16.90
C PHE A 181 35.45 16.08 -17.17
N GLU A 182 35.30 16.77 -18.29
CA GLU A 182 36.14 17.86 -18.76
C GLU A 182 36.04 19.12 -17.88
N VAL A 183 34.92 19.29 -17.19
CA VAL A 183 34.69 20.42 -16.27
C VAL A 183 34.82 20.02 -14.80
N LEU A 184 34.87 18.72 -14.48
CA LEU A 184 34.76 18.19 -13.13
C LEU A 184 35.71 18.85 -12.12
N GLU A 185 37.00 19.00 -12.45
CA GLU A 185 37.97 19.62 -11.54
C GLU A 185 37.58 21.06 -11.14
N ARG A 186 36.87 21.78 -12.00
CA ARG A 186 36.39 23.14 -11.76
C ARG A 186 35.05 23.19 -11.01
N VAL A 187 34.33 22.08 -10.84
CA VAL A 187 33.00 22.05 -10.21
C VAL A 187 32.79 20.92 -9.19
N LYS A 188 33.83 20.15 -8.85
CA LYS A 188 33.73 18.99 -7.95
C LYS A 188 33.14 19.29 -6.57
N ASP A 189 33.33 20.49 -6.04
CA ASP A 189 32.75 20.97 -4.78
C ASP A 189 31.28 21.42 -4.90
N ALA A 190 30.79 21.61 -6.13
CA ALA A 190 29.38 21.84 -6.43
C ALA A 190 28.60 20.54 -6.70
N ALA A 191 29.29 19.48 -7.12
CA ALA A 191 28.71 18.19 -7.47
C ALA A 191 28.35 17.37 -6.22
N PHE A 192 27.22 16.66 -6.30
CA PHE A 192 26.79 15.68 -5.30
C PHE A 192 27.18 14.24 -5.71
N ALA A 193 27.04 13.92 -7.00
CA ALA A 193 27.43 12.65 -7.59
C ALA A 193 27.73 12.83 -9.08
N VAL A 194 28.38 11.85 -9.69
CA VAL A 194 28.54 11.77 -11.15
C VAL A 194 27.90 10.47 -11.64
N ALA A 195 27.03 10.56 -12.64
CA ALA A 195 26.48 9.43 -13.36
C ALA A 195 27.18 9.24 -14.71
N ALA A 196 27.16 8.04 -15.28
CA ALA A 196 27.46 7.84 -16.69
C ALA A 196 26.76 6.60 -17.28
N GLU A 197 26.53 6.68 -18.59
CA GLU A 197 25.99 5.65 -19.46
C GLU A 197 27.05 5.27 -20.50
N SER A 198 27.47 4.01 -20.69
CA SER A 198 27.20 2.82 -19.88
C SER A 198 28.52 2.05 -19.67
N LEU A 199 28.59 1.18 -18.67
CA LEU A 199 29.84 0.49 -18.27
C LEU A 199 29.95 -0.95 -18.79
N PHE A 200 28.89 -1.75 -18.68
CA PHE A 200 28.91 -3.16 -19.11
C PHE A 200 27.88 -3.45 -20.20
N ARG A 201 26.68 -2.89 -20.09
CA ARG A 201 25.55 -3.10 -21.00
C ARG A 201 25.04 -1.76 -21.52
N ASN A 202 24.89 -1.66 -22.84
CA ASN A 202 24.43 -0.44 -23.50
C ASN A 202 23.19 -0.70 -24.38
N PHE A 203 22.66 0.40 -24.88
CA PHE A 203 21.71 0.41 -25.98
C PHE A 203 22.30 1.25 -27.11
N ASP A 204 22.37 0.68 -28.31
CA ASP A 204 22.81 1.41 -29.50
C ASP A 204 21.59 2.03 -30.20
N PRO A 205 21.43 3.37 -30.17
CA PRO A 205 20.29 4.03 -30.79
C PRO A 205 20.31 3.99 -32.32
N ALA A 206 21.47 3.75 -32.95
CA ALA A 206 21.58 3.67 -34.41
C ALA A 206 21.03 2.33 -34.95
N THR A 207 21.29 1.23 -34.25
CA THR A 207 20.80 -0.11 -34.61
C THR A 207 19.51 -0.50 -33.90
N GLY A 208 19.19 0.17 -32.79
CA GLY A 208 18.04 -0.15 -31.95
C GLY A 208 18.23 -1.40 -31.09
N SER A 209 19.48 -1.79 -30.79
CA SER A 209 19.78 -3.05 -30.10
C SER A 209 20.47 -2.87 -28.75
N TYR A 210 20.13 -3.71 -27.78
CA TYR A 210 20.89 -3.88 -26.54
C TYR A 210 22.18 -4.68 -26.80
N GLY A 211 23.27 -4.32 -26.11
CA GLY A 211 24.58 -4.91 -26.35
C GLY A 211 25.53 -4.84 -25.16
N GLU A 212 26.75 -5.32 -25.38
CA GLU A 212 27.87 -5.10 -24.45
C GLU A 212 28.62 -3.84 -24.82
N VAL A 213 29.05 -3.10 -23.79
CA VAL A 213 30.02 -2.01 -23.97
C VAL A 213 31.35 -2.64 -24.41
N ASN A 214 31.94 -2.11 -25.48
CA ASN A 214 33.24 -2.58 -25.97
C ASN A 214 34.34 -2.33 -24.91
N GLU A 215 35.44 -3.08 -25.00
CA GLU A 215 36.44 -3.06 -23.94
C GLU A 215 37.18 -1.72 -23.86
N ASP A 216 37.42 -1.04 -24.98
CA ASP A 216 38.14 0.25 -25.00
C ASP A 216 37.31 1.35 -24.31
N ASP A 217 36.02 1.46 -24.64
CA ASP A 217 35.09 2.41 -24.01
C ASP A 217 34.93 2.12 -22.51
N ARG A 218 34.87 0.83 -22.13
CA ARG A 218 34.81 0.42 -20.73
C ARG A 218 36.06 0.85 -19.97
N GLN A 219 37.26 0.60 -20.50
CA GLN A 219 38.51 0.98 -19.86
C GLN A 219 38.66 2.50 -19.77
N TRP A 220 38.27 3.23 -20.82
CA TRP A 220 38.23 4.69 -20.80
C TRP A 220 37.32 5.21 -19.68
N LEU A 221 36.09 4.67 -19.58
CA LEU A 221 35.12 5.11 -18.58
C LEU A 221 35.57 4.75 -17.15
N LEU A 222 36.18 3.58 -16.95
CA LEU A 222 36.79 3.21 -15.66
C LEU A 222 37.92 4.17 -15.26
N GLY A 223 38.71 4.64 -16.21
CA GLY A 223 39.69 5.71 -15.98
C GLY A 223 39.04 7.00 -15.49
N LYS A 224 37.94 7.42 -16.12
CA LYS A 224 37.17 8.59 -15.67
C LYS A 224 36.53 8.41 -14.30
N PHE A 225 36.00 7.23 -14.00
CA PHE A 225 35.49 6.92 -12.66
C PHE A 225 36.59 6.93 -11.58
N ALA A 226 37.84 6.60 -11.94
CA ALA A 226 38.96 6.76 -11.02
C ALA A 226 39.23 8.25 -10.70
N GLU A 227 39.16 9.13 -11.71
CA GLU A 227 39.24 10.59 -11.51
C GLU A 227 38.10 11.10 -10.60
N VAL A 228 36.85 10.69 -10.85
CA VAL A 228 35.69 11.06 -10.02
C VAL A 228 35.86 10.61 -8.56
N ARG A 229 36.28 9.36 -8.33
CA ARG A 229 36.52 8.85 -6.97
C ARG A 229 37.66 9.60 -6.28
N LYS A 230 38.71 9.97 -7.01
CA LYS A 230 39.81 10.80 -6.48
C LYS A 230 39.32 12.19 -6.05
N ALA A 231 38.28 12.71 -6.69
CA ALA A 231 37.59 13.94 -6.29
C ALA A 231 36.65 13.76 -5.08
N GLY A 232 36.51 12.54 -4.54
CA GLY A 232 35.67 12.23 -3.37
C GLY A 232 34.18 12.07 -3.69
N LEU A 233 33.82 11.95 -4.97
CA LEU A 233 32.42 11.89 -5.41
C LEU A 233 31.98 10.44 -5.67
N PRO A 234 30.72 10.09 -5.33
CA PRO A 234 30.13 8.81 -5.70
C PRO A 234 29.85 8.75 -7.21
N VAL A 235 29.96 7.54 -7.76
CA VAL A 235 29.69 7.24 -9.18
C VAL A 235 28.42 6.41 -9.29
N ILE A 236 27.50 6.87 -10.13
CA ILE A 236 26.30 6.16 -10.55
C ILE A 236 26.54 5.60 -11.95
N VAL A 237 26.20 4.34 -12.18
CA VAL A 237 26.31 3.71 -13.50
C VAL A 237 24.93 3.34 -13.97
N ILE A 238 24.55 3.87 -15.13
CA ILE A 238 23.28 3.60 -15.79
C ILE A 238 23.56 2.67 -16.98
N ASP A 239 23.09 1.44 -16.88
CA ASP A 239 23.29 0.40 -17.89
C ASP A 239 21.93 -0.06 -18.44
N TYR A 240 21.94 -0.48 -19.71
CA TYR A 240 20.70 -0.77 -20.44
C TYR A 240 20.53 -2.25 -20.75
N VAL A 241 19.43 -2.83 -20.29
CA VAL A 241 19.04 -4.22 -20.53
C VAL A 241 17.56 -4.28 -20.91
N ALA A 242 17.19 -5.21 -21.78
CA ALA A 242 15.80 -5.38 -22.18
C ALA A 242 14.92 -5.78 -20.97
N PRO A 243 13.67 -5.26 -20.85
CA PRO A 243 12.79 -5.57 -19.72
C PRO A 243 12.56 -7.07 -19.47
N SER A 244 12.60 -7.89 -20.53
CA SER A 244 12.42 -9.34 -20.47
C SER A 244 13.62 -10.13 -19.92
N GLU A 245 14.77 -9.48 -19.72
CA GLU A 245 16.04 -10.06 -19.31
C GLU A 245 16.44 -9.65 -17.89
N ARG A 246 15.49 -9.73 -16.95
CA ARG A 246 15.69 -9.24 -15.58
C ARG A 246 16.86 -9.89 -14.81
N ASP A 247 17.17 -11.16 -15.09
CA ASP A 247 18.35 -11.81 -14.51
C ASP A 247 19.68 -11.25 -15.05
N LEU A 248 19.70 -10.83 -16.32
CA LEU A 248 20.84 -10.11 -16.89
C LEU A 248 20.99 -8.74 -16.23
N ALA A 249 19.87 -8.05 -15.95
CA ALA A 249 19.89 -6.79 -15.22
C ALA A 249 20.46 -6.97 -13.80
N ARG A 250 20.05 -8.01 -13.06
CA ARG A 250 20.59 -8.34 -11.72
C ARG A 250 22.08 -8.63 -11.76
N THR A 251 22.52 -9.50 -12.66
CA THR A 251 23.94 -9.84 -12.78
C THR A 251 24.80 -8.64 -13.19
N THR A 252 24.26 -7.74 -14.02
CA THR A 252 24.93 -6.48 -14.41
C THR A 252 25.01 -5.51 -13.23
N ALA A 253 23.91 -5.32 -12.48
CA ALA A 253 23.89 -4.47 -11.28
C ALA A 253 24.91 -4.95 -10.23
N GLU A 254 25.03 -6.26 -10.02
CA GLU A 254 26.03 -6.85 -9.13
C GLU A 254 27.48 -6.64 -9.61
N LYS A 255 27.74 -6.68 -10.93
CA LYS A 255 29.07 -6.36 -11.48
C LYS A 255 29.45 -4.91 -11.21
N ILE A 256 28.53 -3.98 -11.44
CA ILE A 256 28.71 -2.54 -11.17
C ILE A 256 28.98 -2.32 -9.68
N LYS A 257 28.18 -2.93 -8.81
CA LYS A 257 28.34 -2.84 -7.36
C LYS A 257 29.70 -3.37 -6.90
N LYS A 258 30.14 -4.51 -7.43
CA LYS A 258 31.48 -5.08 -7.15
C LYS A 258 32.63 -4.20 -7.63
N ALA A 259 32.42 -3.40 -8.68
CA ALA A 259 33.39 -2.40 -9.13
C ALA A 259 33.43 -1.15 -8.23
N GLY A 260 32.55 -1.06 -7.23
CA GLY A 260 32.48 0.02 -6.25
C GLY A 260 31.62 1.21 -6.70
N PHE A 261 30.65 0.98 -7.59
CA PHE A 261 29.75 2.01 -8.11
C PHE A 261 28.28 1.72 -7.75
N ILE A 262 27.42 2.73 -7.88
CA ILE A 262 25.98 2.63 -7.60
C ILE A 262 25.25 2.22 -8.90
N PRO A 263 24.71 0.99 -9.01
CA PRO A 263 24.01 0.56 -10.21
C PRO A 263 22.60 1.13 -10.33
N TRP A 264 22.24 1.42 -11.58
CA TRP A 264 20.86 1.43 -12.05
C TRP A 264 20.80 0.77 -13.43
N VAL A 265 20.24 -0.44 -13.50
CA VAL A 265 20.13 -1.20 -14.75
C VAL A 265 18.66 -1.27 -15.18
N THR A 266 18.34 -0.71 -16.34
CA THR A 266 16.94 -0.52 -16.77
C THR A 266 16.81 -0.56 -18.31
N ASP A 267 15.62 -0.28 -18.83
CA ASP A 267 15.38 -0.20 -20.28
C ASP A 267 15.77 1.17 -20.85
N LYS A 268 15.87 1.25 -22.19
CA LYS A 268 16.34 2.45 -22.90
C LYS A 268 15.45 3.68 -22.68
N ASP A 269 14.16 3.47 -22.40
CA ASP A 269 13.18 4.55 -22.26
C ASP A 269 13.07 5.01 -20.80
N LEU A 270 13.83 4.38 -19.89
CA LEU A 270 13.73 4.61 -18.44
C LEU A 270 12.27 4.49 -17.97
N ALA A 271 11.55 3.51 -18.52
CA ALA A 271 10.11 3.33 -18.33
C ALA A 271 9.78 2.16 -17.40
N SER A 272 10.78 1.38 -16.97
CA SER A 272 10.64 0.25 -16.06
C SER A 272 11.32 0.48 -14.72
N LEU A 273 10.81 -0.20 -13.69
CA LEU A 273 11.49 -0.33 -12.41
C LEU A 273 12.71 -1.24 -12.58
N GLY A 274 13.86 -0.60 -12.80
CA GLY A 274 15.16 -1.23 -12.98
C GLY A 274 15.67 -2.00 -11.75
N VAL A 275 16.92 -2.44 -11.84
CA VAL A 275 17.64 -3.14 -10.77
C VAL A 275 18.82 -2.28 -10.34
N GLY A 276 18.85 -1.90 -9.06
CA GLY A 276 19.96 -1.16 -8.46
C GLY A 276 20.55 -1.90 -7.26
N THR A 277 21.04 -1.16 -6.27
CA THR A 277 21.41 -1.72 -4.96
C THR A 277 20.19 -2.27 -4.21
N VAL A 278 19.02 -1.78 -4.60
CA VAL A 278 17.69 -2.19 -4.16
C VAL A 278 16.92 -2.71 -5.38
N GLU A 279 16.17 -3.79 -5.21
CA GLU A 279 15.24 -4.31 -6.22
C GLU A 279 13.84 -4.42 -5.63
N VAL A 280 12.92 -3.58 -6.10
CA VAL A 280 11.51 -3.61 -5.68
C VAL A 280 10.86 -4.94 -6.07
N LEU A 281 10.18 -5.58 -5.12
CA LEU A 281 9.26 -6.67 -5.40
C LEU A 281 7.90 -6.07 -5.82
N PRO A 282 7.39 -6.40 -7.02
CA PRO A 282 6.05 -5.97 -7.40
C PRO A 282 5.01 -6.54 -6.44
N ARG A 283 4.19 -5.68 -5.81
CA ARG A 283 3.10 -6.08 -4.90
C ARG A 283 1.70 -5.83 -5.47
N LYS A 284 1.60 -5.31 -6.68
CA LYS A 284 0.33 -5.05 -7.37
C LYS A 284 0.00 -6.21 -8.32
N ILE A 285 -1.27 -6.63 -8.31
CA ILE A 285 -1.88 -7.51 -9.29
C ILE A 285 -2.85 -6.67 -10.11
N LEU A 286 -2.77 -6.78 -11.44
CA LEU A 286 -3.76 -6.15 -12.30
C LEU A 286 -4.99 -7.07 -12.41
N GLY A 287 -6.12 -6.64 -11.85
CA GLY A 287 -7.39 -7.36 -11.89
C GLY A 287 -8.27 -6.87 -13.02
N LEU A 288 -8.45 -7.68 -14.07
CA LEU A 288 -9.36 -7.40 -15.17
C LEU A 288 -10.74 -8.02 -14.88
N TYR A 289 -11.73 -7.17 -14.60
CA TYR A 289 -13.12 -7.55 -14.35
C TYR A 289 -14.03 -7.14 -15.51
N ASP A 290 -15.23 -7.71 -15.61
CA ASP A 290 -16.23 -7.28 -16.60
C ASP A 290 -17.20 -6.26 -15.98
N GLY A 291 -17.16 -5.01 -16.44
CA GLY A 291 -18.04 -3.94 -15.95
C GLY A 291 -19.55 -4.14 -16.17
N SER A 292 -19.99 -5.22 -16.85
CA SER A 292 -21.41 -5.60 -16.88
C SER A 292 -21.88 -6.38 -15.66
N GLU A 293 -20.98 -6.88 -14.81
CA GLU A 293 -21.35 -7.56 -13.57
C GLU A 293 -22.05 -6.63 -12.57
N GLY A 294 -21.73 -5.33 -12.60
CA GLY A 294 -22.35 -4.34 -11.73
C GLY A 294 -21.91 -2.92 -12.05
N ALA A 295 -22.69 -1.93 -11.59
CA ALA A 295 -22.44 -0.52 -11.81
C ALA A 295 -21.21 0.02 -11.03
N ASP A 296 -20.74 -0.72 -10.03
CA ASP A 296 -19.59 -0.38 -9.19
C ASP A 296 -18.67 -1.61 -9.04
N PRO A 297 -17.34 -1.44 -9.05
CA PRO A 297 -16.38 -2.53 -8.88
C PRO A 297 -16.62 -3.39 -7.62
N ILE A 298 -17.23 -2.84 -6.57
CA ILE A 298 -17.55 -3.56 -5.32
C ILE A 298 -18.41 -4.82 -5.54
N TYR A 299 -19.24 -4.82 -6.59
CA TYR A 299 -20.16 -5.93 -6.88
C TYR A 299 -19.55 -7.03 -7.76
N THR A 300 -18.35 -6.81 -8.31
CA THR A 300 -17.72 -7.75 -9.24
C THR A 300 -17.18 -8.99 -8.53
N ASN A 301 -17.22 -10.15 -9.17
CA ASN A 301 -16.72 -11.40 -8.59
C ASN A 301 -15.22 -11.32 -8.28
N LEU A 302 -14.47 -10.62 -9.13
CA LEU A 302 -13.04 -10.39 -8.90
C LEU A 302 -12.83 -9.63 -7.58
N GLN A 303 -13.52 -8.52 -7.36
CA GLN A 303 -13.43 -7.77 -6.10
C GLN A 303 -13.91 -8.58 -4.89
N ARG A 304 -15.04 -9.30 -5.02
CA ARG A 304 -15.64 -10.06 -3.93
C ARG A 304 -14.78 -11.25 -3.48
N PHE A 305 -14.15 -11.96 -4.41
CA PHE A 305 -13.55 -13.26 -4.12
C PHE A 305 -12.04 -13.32 -4.29
N VAL A 306 -11.43 -12.60 -5.25
CA VAL A 306 -9.98 -12.69 -5.52
C VAL A 306 -9.17 -11.80 -4.60
N VAL A 307 -9.68 -10.62 -4.27
CA VAL A 307 -8.89 -9.59 -3.60
C VAL A 307 -8.51 -9.99 -2.18
N MET A 308 -9.40 -10.66 -1.43
CA MET A 308 -9.11 -11.09 -0.06
C MET A 308 -7.96 -12.12 0.00
N PRO A 309 -7.95 -13.22 -0.78
CA PRO A 309 -6.82 -14.13 -0.82
C PRO A 309 -5.50 -13.46 -1.23
N LEU A 310 -5.53 -12.53 -2.18
CA LEU A 310 -4.34 -11.78 -2.59
C LEU A 310 -3.87 -10.79 -1.51
N ASN A 311 -4.79 -10.09 -0.83
CA ASN A 311 -4.47 -9.24 0.32
C ASN A 311 -3.80 -10.05 1.41
N TYR A 312 -4.31 -11.25 1.72
CA TYR A 312 -3.64 -12.15 2.63
C TYR A 312 -2.22 -12.37 2.14
N LEU A 313 -1.98 -12.84 0.90
CA LEU A 313 -0.64 -13.09 0.35
C LEU A 313 0.27 -11.85 0.25
N GLY A 314 -0.19 -10.67 0.66
CA GLY A 314 0.59 -9.43 0.68
C GLY A 314 0.46 -8.61 -0.60
N TYR A 315 -0.51 -8.91 -1.47
CA TYR A 315 -0.69 -8.24 -2.74
C TYR A 315 -1.93 -7.34 -2.75
N GLN A 316 -1.81 -6.24 -3.46
CA GLN A 316 -2.91 -5.34 -3.79
C GLN A 316 -3.47 -5.70 -5.15
N VAL A 317 -4.72 -5.32 -5.39
CA VAL A 317 -5.35 -5.51 -6.69
C VAL A 317 -5.77 -4.15 -7.24
N GLU A 318 -5.24 -3.81 -8.40
CA GLU A 318 -5.69 -2.67 -9.19
C GLU A 318 -6.75 -3.16 -10.17
N LEU A 319 -7.98 -2.68 -10.02
CA LEU A 319 -9.11 -3.12 -10.83
C LEU A 319 -9.23 -2.28 -12.11
N VAL A 320 -9.33 -2.95 -13.25
CA VAL A 320 -9.61 -2.33 -14.55
C VAL A 320 -10.76 -3.07 -15.21
N ASP A 321 -11.78 -2.32 -15.63
CA ASP A 321 -12.85 -2.86 -16.46
C ASP A 321 -12.26 -3.26 -17.82
N MET A 322 -12.27 -4.56 -18.12
CA MET A 322 -11.70 -5.10 -19.34
C MET A 322 -12.42 -4.66 -20.61
N ARG A 323 -13.60 -4.03 -20.48
CA ARG A 323 -14.36 -3.45 -21.59
C ARG A 323 -13.89 -2.05 -21.98
N GLN A 324 -13.07 -1.42 -21.13
CA GLN A 324 -12.43 -0.13 -21.35
C GLN A 324 -11.02 -0.31 -21.96
N PRO A 325 -10.36 0.76 -22.41
CA PRO A 325 -8.96 0.68 -22.86
C PRO A 325 -8.06 0.06 -21.78
N LEU A 326 -7.32 -0.99 -22.16
CA LEU A 326 -6.42 -1.70 -21.26
C LEU A 326 -5.13 -0.90 -21.02
N PRO A 327 -4.47 -1.05 -19.85
CA PRO A 327 -3.21 -0.36 -19.56
C PRO A 327 -2.16 -0.61 -20.63
N ALA A 328 -1.52 0.46 -21.08
CA ALA A 328 -0.41 0.44 -22.03
C ALA A 328 0.94 0.44 -21.30
N GLY A 329 2.04 0.31 -22.06
CA GLY A 329 3.40 0.36 -21.53
C GLY A 329 3.89 -0.95 -20.90
N GLN A 330 5.04 -0.87 -20.23
CA GLN A 330 5.71 -2.00 -19.61
C GLN A 330 5.09 -2.32 -18.25
N LEU A 331 4.34 -3.44 -18.17
CA LEU A 331 3.65 -3.85 -16.94
C LEU A 331 4.50 -4.77 -16.05
N ALA A 332 5.35 -5.61 -16.65
CA ALA A 332 6.22 -6.49 -15.89
C ALA A 332 7.27 -5.67 -15.13
N GLY A 333 7.45 -5.98 -13.84
CA GLY A 333 8.25 -5.18 -12.91
C GLY A 333 7.44 -4.15 -12.12
N ARG A 334 6.24 -3.74 -12.60
CA ARG A 334 5.27 -2.95 -11.84
C ARG A 334 4.18 -3.83 -11.22
N TYR A 335 3.72 -4.84 -11.97
CA TYR A 335 2.76 -5.83 -11.50
C TYR A 335 3.43 -7.19 -11.34
N ALA A 336 3.01 -7.96 -10.34
CA ALA A 336 3.45 -9.35 -10.14
C ALA A 336 2.71 -10.32 -11.08
N GLY A 337 1.55 -9.91 -11.60
CA GLY A 337 0.79 -10.66 -12.58
C GLY A 337 -0.58 -10.05 -12.85
N VAL A 338 -1.35 -10.71 -13.70
CA VAL A 338 -2.71 -10.31 -14.09
C VAL A 338 -3.69 -11.41 -13.70
N VAL A 339 -4.82 -11.04 -13.12
CA VAL A 339 -5.96 -11.95 -12.92
C VAL A 339 -7.12 -11.45 -13.78
N VAL A 340 -7.67 -12.32 -14.62
CA VAL A 340 -8.78 -12.05 -15.53
C VAL A 340 -9.98 -12.88 -15.08
N TRP A 341 -11.08 -12.22 -14.73
CA TRP A 341 -12.35 -12.88 -14.42
C TRP A 341 -13.46 -12.24 -15.28
N PRO A 342 -13.75 -12.82 -16.45
CA PRO A 342 -14.75 -12.27 -17.35
C PRO A 342 -16.15 -12.87 -17.11
N ASN A 343 -17.19 -12.12 -17.43
CA ASN A 343 -18.56 -12.64 -17.42
C ASN A 343 -18.87 -13.52 -18.64
N SER A 344 -18.13 -13.38 -19.75
CA SER A 344 -18.31 -14.18 -20.98
C SER A 344 -17.03 -14.30 -21.83
N ASP A 345 -17.01 -15.23 -22.80
CA ASP A 345 -15.95 -15.32 -23.82
C ASP A 345 -15.95 -14.15 -24.83
N SER A 346 -16.82 -13.16 -24.66
CA SER A 346 -16.88 -11.95 -25.49
C SER A 346 -16.57 -10.65 -24.74
N SER A 347 -16.29 -10.75 -23.44
CA SER A 347 -16.09 -9.61 -22.53
C SER A 347 -14.98 -8.67 -23.02
N GLY A 348 -13.89 -9.22 -23.55
CA GLY A 348 -12.74 -8.47 -24.07
C GLY A 348 -12.83 -8.06 -25.54
N SER A 349 -13.98 -8.25 -26.20
CA SER A 349 -14.13 -7.98 -27.65
C SER A 349 -13.92 -6.52 -28.03
N LYS A 350 -14.24 -5.58 -27.14
CA LYS A 350 -14.12 -4.12 -27.38
C LYS A 350 -12.72 -3.56 -27.11
N SER A 351 -11.86 -4.30 -26.41
CA SER A 351 -10.58 -3.80 -25.89
C SER A 351 -9.35 -4.45 -26.52
N ASN A 352 -9.52 -5.26 -27.57
CA ASN A 352 -8.45 -6.06 -28.18
C ASN A 352 -7.72 -6.95 -27.16
N LEU A 353 -8.48 -7.52 -26.21
CA LEU A 353 -7.93 -8.27 -25.07
C LEU A 353 -6.94 -9.36 -25.49
N LEU A 354 -7.23 -10.16 -26.52
CA LEU A 354 -6.33 -11.24 -26.96
C LEU A 354 -4.93 -10.73 -27.34
N GLN A 355 -4.85 -9.66 -28.13
CA GLN A 355 -3.58 -9.08 -28.54
C GLN A 355 -2.82 -8.50 -27.34
N TRP A 356 -3.54 -7.90 -26.39
CA TRP A 356 -2.95 -7.40 -25.16
C TRP A 356 -2.39 -8.54 -24.29
N LEU A 357 -3.12 -9.64 -24.13
CA LEU A 357 -2.68 -10.83 -23.38
C LEU A 357 -1.44 -11.47 -23.99
N VAL A 358 -1.37 -11.59 -25.32
CA VAL A 358 -0.20 -12.11 -26.03
C VAL A 358 1.04 -11.26 -25.72
N ARG A 359 0.91 -9.93 -25.78
CA ARG A 359 2.02 -9.03 -25.41
C ARG A 359 2.47 -9.25 -23.95
N GLN A 360 1.53 -9.37 -23.01
CA GLN A 360 1.90 -9.59 -21.60
C GLN A 360 2.62 -10.93 -21.39
N LYS A 361 2.20 -11.98 -22.10
CA LYS A 361 2.89 -13.27 -22.13
C LYS A 361 4.32 -13.13 -22.68
N GLU A 362 4.51 -12.39 -23.77
CA GLU A 362 5.83 -12.12 -24.35
C GLU A 362 6.74 -11.34 -23.39
N HIS A 363 6.16 -10.42 -22.61
CA HIS A 363 6.82 -9.73 -21.51
C HIS A 363 7.02 -10.58 -20.24
N LYS A 364 6.66 -11.87 -20.28
CA LYS A 364 6.78 -12.84 -19.17
C LYS A 364 5.99 -12.46 -17.91
N LEU A 365 4.94 -11.65 -18.03
CA LEU A 365 4.03 -11.34 -16.93
C LEU A 365 3.08 -12.53 -16.70
N PRO A 366 3.02 -13.12 -15.49
CA PRO A 366 2.10 -14.22 -15.20
C PRO A 366 0.64 -13.84 -15.39
N LEU A 367 -0.14 -14.70 -16.06
CA LEU A 367 -1.56 -14.49 -16.34
C LEU A 367 -2.41 -15.58 -15.70
N VAL A 368 -3.44 -15.19 -14.95
CA VAL A 368 -4.43 -16.08 -14.35
C VAL A 368 -5.81 -15.84 -14.91
N PHE A 369 -6.51 -16.91 -15.27
CA PHE A 369 -7.89 -16.86 -15.78
C PHE A 369 -8.83 -17.65 -14.89
N LEU A 370 -9.96 -17.04 -14.55
CA LEU A 370 -10.99 -17.63 -13.70
C LEU A 370 -12.30 -17.72 -14.49
N ASP A 371 -12.93 -18.89 -14.44
CA ASP A 371 -14.12 -19.34 -15.17
C ASP A 371 -13.97 -19.39 -16.70
N ARG A 372 -13.53 -18.28 -17.31
CA ARG A 372 -13.48 -18.05 -18.75
C ARG A 372 -12.25 -17.23 -19.14
N PHE A 373 -11.96 -17.15 -20.44
CA PHE A 373 -10.79 -16.40 -20.94
C PHE A 373 -11.10 -14.96 -21.36
N GLY A 374 -12.37 -14.59 -21.48
CA GLY A 374 -12.79 -13.26 -21.95
C GLY A 374 -12.74 -13.09 -23.47
N VAL A 375 -12.30 -14.15 -24.17
CA VAL A 375 -12.17 -14.30 -25.62
C VAL A 375 -12.52 -15.75 -26.00
N PRO A 376 -12.85 -16.06 -27.27
CA PRO A 376 -13.18 -17.42 -27.68
C PRO A 376 -12.07 -18.43 -27.34
N PRO A 377 -12.35 -19.55 -26.64
CA PRO A 377 -11.34 -20.48 -26.13
C PRO A 377 -10.41 -21.05 -27.20
N GLN A 378 -10.91 -21.29 -28.41
CA GLN A 378 -10.09 -21.76 -29.54
C GLN A 378 -9.03 -20.74 -29.95
N GLN A 379 -9.41 -19.46 -30.07
CA GLN A 379 -8.49 -18.39 -30.43
C GLN A 379 -7.46 -18.17 -29.33
N PHE A 380 -7.92 -18.22 -28.07
CA PHE A 380 -7.04 -18.14 -26.91
C PHE A 380 -6.00 -19.27 -26.92
N ALA A 381 -6.44 -20.52 -27.07
CA ALA A 381 -5.55 -21.68 -27.09
C ALA A 381 -4.47 -21.54 -28.16
N GLN A 382 -4.87 -21.21 -29.40
CA GLN A 382 -3.95 -21.04 -30.51
C GLN A 382 -2.90 -19.94 -30.23
N ALA A 383 -3.33 -18.78 -29.73
CA ALA A 383 -2.43 -17.67 -29.41
C ALA A 383 -1.51 -17.96 -28.21
N MET A 384 -1.99 -18.76 -27.26
CA MET A 384 -1.29 -19.05 -26.01
C MET A 384 -0.45 -20.33 -26.08
N GLY A 385 -0.44 -21.04 -27.21
CA GLY A 385 0.37 -22.24 -27.45
C GLY A 385 -0.27 -23.54 -26.96
N GLY A 386 -1.59 -23.55 -26.78
CA GLY A 386 -2.38 -24.74 -26.49
C GLY A 386 -2.99 -25.36 -27.75
N THR A 387 -3.61 -26.52 -27.58
CA THR A 387 -4.32 -27.25 -28.63
C THR A 387 -5.75 -27.57 -28.21
N LEU A 388 -6.61 -27.77 -29.21
CA LEU A 388 -7.93 -28.34 -28.99
C LEU A 388 -7.82 -29.86 -28.93
N LEU A 389 -8.47 -30.47 -27.94
CA LEU A 389 -8.64 -31.91 -27.86
C LEU A 389 -9.72 -32.36 -28.85
N ALA A 390 -9.49 -33.49 -29.51
CA ALA A 390 -10.47 -34.10 -30.42
C ALA A 390 -11.58 -34.78 -29.61
N GLY A 391 -12.83 -34.38 -29.82
CA GLY A 391 -13.99 -34.99 -29.16
C GLY A 391 -15.04 -33.95 -28.77
N ARG A 392 -16.33 -34.29 -28.93
CA ARG A 392 -17.43 -33.45 -28.44
C ARG A 392 -17.71 -33.81 -26.99
N THR A 393 -17.52 -32.86 -26.07
CA THR A 393 -18.01 -32.97 -24.69
C THR A 393 -19.52 -32.75 -24.69
N THR A 394 -20.30 -33.85 -24.72
CA THR A 394 -21.68 -33.76 -24.22
C THR A 394 -21.58 -33.70 -22.71
N GLY A 395 -22.15 -32.67 -22.06
CA GLY A 395 -22.04 -32.47 -20.61
C GLY A 395 -22.63 -33.59 -19.73
N LYS A 396 -23.19 -34.65 -20.32
CA LYS A 396 -23.69 -35.83 -19.61
C LYS A 396 -22.59 -36.88 -19.50
N GLY A 397 -22.29 -37.34 -18.28
CA GLY A 397 -21.36 -38.44 -18.02
C GLY A 397 -19.89 -38.04 -17.84
N LEU A 398 -19.60 -36.74 -17.67
CA LEU A 398 -18.26 -36.27 -17.28
C LEU A 398 -17.84 -36.88 -15.94
N LYS A 399 -16.59 -37.32 -15.87
CA LYS A 399 -15.93 -37.88 -14.69
C LYS A 399 -14.61 -37.14 -14.45
N VAL A 400 -14.21 -37.09 -13.19
CA VAL A 400 -12.85 -36.67 -12.82
C VAL A 400 -11.87 -37.75 -13.29
N MET A 401 -10.92 -37.36 -14.13
CA MET A 401 -9.84 -38.23 -14.62
C MET A 401 -8.56 -38.04 -13.80
N GLN A 402 -8.29 -36.81 -13.37
CA GLN A 402 -7.17 -36.43 -12.52
C GLN A 402 -7.59 -35.27 -11.62
N GLN A 403 -7.17 -35.29 -10.36
CA GLN A 403 -7.43 -34.24 -9.38
C GLN A 403 -6.21 -34.06 -8.48
N ASP A 404 -5.73 -32.82 -8.39
CA ASP A 404 -4.69 -32.40 -7.45
C ASP A 404 -5.29 -32.03 -6.07
N ALA A 405 -4.45 -32.04 -5.03
CA ALA A 405 -4.85 -31.70 -3.66
C ALA A 405 -5.33 -30.25 -3.48
N LEU A 406 -5.02 -29.35 -4.42
CA LEU A 406 -5.55 -27.99 -4.44
C LEU A 406 -7.06 -27.96 -4.77
N MET A 407 -7.61 -29.00 -5.37
CA MET A 407 -9.02 -29.11 -5.73
C MET A 407 -9.84 -29.79 -4.64
N GLY A 408 -11.14 -29.47 -4.57
CA GLY A 408 -12.03 -29.98 -3.53
C GLY A 408 -11.91 -29.22 -2.20
N PHE A 409 -11.57 -27.92 -2.24
CA PHE A 409 -11.14 -27.16 -1.07
C PHE A 409 -12.24 -26.93 -0.02
N GLU A 410 -13.33 -26.23 -0.36
CA GLU A 410 -14.49 -26.04 0.54
C GLU A 410 -15.67 -26.92 0.15
N THR A 411 -15.70 -27.39 -1.10
CA THR A 411 -16.71 -28.29 -1.64
C THR A 411 -16.08 -29.26 -2.64
N ALA A 412 -16.66 -30.44 -2.79
CA ALA A 412 -16.16 -31.46 -3.68
C ALA A 412 -16.25 -31.02 -5.16
N VAL A 413 -15.34 -31.54 -5.98
CA VAL A 413 -15.38 -31.36 -7.43
C VAL A 413 -16.59 -32.12 -7.98
N MET A 414 -17.48 -31.40 -8.67
CA MET A 414 -18.66 -31.96 -9.33
C MET A 414 -18.53 -31.78 -10.85
N PRO A 415 -18.10 -32.83 -11.59
CA PRO A 415 -17.96 -32.75 -13.04
C PRO A 415 -19.32 -32.46 -13.70
N SER A 416 -19.44 -31.29 -14.30
CA SER A 416 -20.66 -30.86 -14.99
C SER A 416 -20.32 -29.80 -16.04
N GLY A 417 -21.30 -29.42 -16.85
CA GLY A 417 -21.09 -28.47 -17.95
C GLY A 417 -20.41 -29.09 -19.17
N ALA A 418 -19.91 -28.26 -20.07
CA ALA A 418 -19.17 -28.67 -21.26
C ALA A 418 -17.88 -27.85 -21.34
N PRO A 419 -16.86 -28.18 -20.51
CA PRO A 419 -15.64 -27.38 -20.46
C PRO A 419 -14.97 -27.38 -21.84
N PRO A 420 -14.37 -26.25 -22.24
CA PRO A 420 -13.58 -26.16 -23.46
C PRO A 420 -12.55 -27.30 -23.54
N ALA A 421 -12.52 -27.98 -24.69
CA ALA A 421 -11.64 -29.12 -24.95
C ALA A 421 -10.20 -28.63 -25.19
N LEU A 422 -9.50 -28.25 -24.12
CA LEU A 422 -8.20 -27.60 -24.17
C LEU A 422 -7.12 -28.47 -23.54
N ARG A 423 -5.90 -28.32 -24.08
CA ARG A 423 -4.65 -28.82 -23.51
C ARG A 423 -3.52 -27.84 -23.75
N PHE A 424 -2.62 -27.72 -22.77
CA PHE A 424 -1.39 -26.92 -22.91
C PHE A 424 -0.17 -27.82 -22.69
N PRO A 425 0.76 -27.92 -23.66
CA PRO A 425 1.97 -28.73 -23.49
C PRO A 425 2.79 -28.29 -22.26
N GLY A 426 3.20 -29.26 -21.43
CA GLY A 426 4.04 -29.01 -20.26
C GLY A 426 3.32 -28.36 -19.07
N SER A 427 1.99 -28.32 -19.05
CA SER A 427 1.23 -27.81 -17.91
C SER A 427 1.18 -28.80 -16.73
N GLU A 428 1.22 -28.26 -15.51
CA GLU A 428 0.81 -28.98 -14.29
C GLU A 428 -0.73 -29.02 -14.26
N VAL A 429 -1.30 -30.17 -14.59
CA VAL A 429 -2.75 -30.38 -14.61
C VAL A 429 -3.26 -30.57 -13.18
N LEU A 430 -4.05 -29.62 -12.69
CA LEU A 430 -4.69 -29.69 -11.37
C LEU A 430 -6.04 -30.40 -11.42
N LEU A 431 -6.76 -30.30 -12.54
CA LEU A 431 -7.99 -31.04 -12.79
C LEU A 431 -8.11 -31.41 -14.27
N ALA A 432 -8.31 -32.69 -14.54
CA ALA A 432 -8.75 -33.16 -15.85
C ALA A 432 -10.08 -33.89 -15.75
N VAL A 433 -10.95 -33.67 -16.72
CA VAL A 433 -12.26 -34.31 -16.82
C VAL A 433 -12.44 -34.99 -18.17
N GLY A 434 -13.24 -36.05 -18.20
CA GLY A 434 -13.39 -36.92 -19.36
C GLY A 434 -14.59 -37.84 -19.27
N ASP A 435 -14.70 -38.80 -20.19
CA ASP A 435 -15.79 -39.80 -20.21
C ASP A 435 -15.44 -41.09 -19.44
N GLY A 436 -14.26 -41.14 -18.83
CA GLY A 436 -13.69 -42.33 -18.18
C GLY A 436 -12.72 -43.13 -19.04
N GLN A 437 -12.64 -42.85 -20.35
CA GLN A 437 -11.66 -43.45 -21.26
C GLN A 437 -10.70 -42.40 -21.83
N GLN A 438 -11.20 -41.22 -22.17
CA GLN A 438 -10.42 -40.14 -22.75
C GLN A 438 -10.56 -38.85 -21.94
N VAL A 439 -9.45 -38.13 -21.80
CA VAL A 439 -9.47 -36.76 -21.26
C VAL A 439 -10.14 -35.86 -22.29
N ALA A 440 -11.21 -35.21 -21.85
CA ALA A 440 -11.97 -34.30 -22.69
C ALA A 440 -11.56 -32.84 -22.48
N SER A 441 -11.10 -32.48 -21.27
CA SER A 441 -10.57 -31.15 -20.96
C SER A 441 -9.59 -31.22 -19.78
N GLU A 442 -8.47 -30.51 -19.89
CA GLU A 442 -7.67 -30.09 -18.75
C GLU A 442 -8.32 -28.82 -18.19
N ALA A 443 -9.26 -28.96 -17.26
CA ALA A 443 -10.14 -27.87 -16.84
C ALA A 443 -9.47 -26.88 -15.88
N VAL A 444 -8.43 -27.32 -15.17
CA VAL A 444 -7.62 -26.46 -14.29
C VAL A 444 -6.15 -26.84 -14.46
N ALA A 445 -5.30 -25.88 -14.77
CA ALA A 445 -3.87 -26.13 -14.93
C ALA A 445 -3.00 -24.89 -14.66
N VAL A 446 -1.75 -25.14 -14.28
CA VAL A 446 -0.67 -24.15 -14.24
C VAL A 446 0.26 -24.37 -15.45
N THR A 447 0.55 -23.31 -16.20
CA THR A 447 1.27 -23.34 -17.47
C THR A 447 2.58 -22.52 -17.40
N SER A 448 3.35 -22.53 -18.49
CA SER A 448 4.55 -21.71 -18.64
C SER A 448 4.28 -20.19 -18.74
N TRP A 449 3.03 -19.75 -18.85
CA TRP A 449 2.66 -18.33 -18.85
C TRP A 449 1.80 -17.93 -17.63
N GLY A 450 1.36 -18.87 -16.80
CA GLY A 450 0.56 -18.59 -15.61
C GLY A 450 -0.36 -19.75 -15.24
N GLY A 451 -1.67 -19.54 -15.16
CA GLY A 451 -2.61 -20.62 -14.91
C GLY A 451 -4.07 -20.29 -15.23
N TYR A 452 -4.94 -21.29 -15.21
CA TYR A 452 -6.36 -21.09 -15.41
C TYR A 452 -7.17 -22.11 -14.63
N ALA A 453 -8.38 -21.70 -14.22
CA ALA A 453 -9.39 -22.56 -13.64
C ALA A 453 -10.73 -22.25 -14.30
N LEU A 454 -11.28 -23.20 -15.05
CA LEU A 454 -12.52 -23.01 -15.82
C LEU A 454 -13.76 -23.29 -14.97
N GLU A 455 -14.89 -22.73 -15.38
CA GLU A 455 -16.18 -23.04 -14.77
C GLU A 455 -16.53 -24.53 -14.97
N PRO A 456 -17.19 -25.19 -13.99
CA PRO A 456 -17.62 -24.68 -12.68
C PRO A 456 -16.62 -24.99 -11.55
N TYR A 457 -15.30 -24.98 -11.85
CA TYR A 457 -14.25 -25.46 -10.93
C TYR A 457 -13.52 -24.36 -10.17
N VAL A 458 -13.96 -23.10 -10.28
CA VAL A 458 -13.48 -21.99 -9.43
C VAL A 458 -14.35 -21.89 -8.17
N LEU A 459 -15.62 -21.52 -8.38
CA LEU A 459 -16.66 -21.41 -7.36
C LEU A 459 -17.84 -22.31 -7.71
N ASN A 460 -18.50 -22.85 -6.70
CA ASN A 460 -19.76 -23.56 -6.84
C ASN A 460 -20.84 -22.85 -6.04
N GLU A 461 -21.98 -22.57 -6.67
CA GLU A 461 -23.14 -21.98 -6.01
C GLU A 461 -24.04 -23.09 -5.44
N LEU A 462 -24.18 -23.12 -4.11
CA LEU A 462 -25.08 -24.03 -3.41
C LEU A 462 -26.49 -23.44 -3.31
N ILE A 463 -27.47 -24.28 -2.98
CA ILE A 463 -28.84 -23.86 -2.65
C ILE A 463 -28.80 -22.72 -1.61
N ASN A 464 -29.56 -21.64 -1.85
CA ASN A 464 -29.57 -20.37 -1.12
C ASN A 464 -28.42 -19.40 -1.44
N GLU A 465 -27.94 -19.36 -2.70
CA GLU A 465 -27.01 -18.33 -3.21
C GLU A 465 -25.69 -18.25 -2.42
N ARG A 466 -25.19 -19.39 -1.93
CA ARG A 466 -23.93 -19.45 -1.19
C ARG A 466 -22.82 -20.00 -2.09
N GLU A 467 -21.86 -19.16 -2.44
CA GLU A 467 -20.72 -19.59 -3.23
C GLU A 467 -19.66 -20.28 -2.35
N ARG A 468 -19.00 -21.33 -2.88
CA ARG A 468 -17.92 -22.08 -2.22
C ARG A 468 -16.73 -22.26 -3.15
N TRP A 469 -15.53 -22.11 -2.61
CA TRP A 469 -14.30 -22.38 -3.35
C TRP A 469 -14.16 -23.87 -3.64
N VAL A 470 -14.08 -24.24 -4.92
CA VAL A 470 -13.74 -25.60 -5.35
C VAL A 470 -12.22 -25.78 -5.35
N ILE A 471 -11.47 -24.72 -5.71
CA ILE A 471 -10.01 -24.68 -5.68
C ILE A 471 -9.50 -23.87 -4.49
N ASN A 472 -8.38 -24.27 -3.87
CA ASN A 472 -7.72 -23.49 -2.82
C ASN A 472 -7.13 -22.20 -3.43
N PRO A 473 -7.71 -21.01 -3.13
CA PRO A 473 -7.32 -19.78 -3.81
C PRO A 473 -5.89 -19.34 -3.45
N PHE A 474 -5.46 -19.54 -2.21
CA PHE A 474 -4.13 -19.09 -1.76
C PHE A 474 -3.01 -19.84 -2.50
N GLU A 475 -3.10 -21.16 -2.56
CA GLU A 475 -2.07 -21.97 -3.22
C GLU A 475 -2.13 -21.86 -4.74
N PHE A 476 -3.33 -21.75 -5.31
CA PHE A 476 -3.49 -21.54 -6.74
C PHE A 476 -2.88 -20.20 -7.18
N PHE A 477 -3.22 -19.09 -6.53
CA PHE A 477 -2.64 -17.79 -6.88
C PHE A 477 -1.13 -17.78 -6.67
N ARG A 478 -0.62 -18.36 -5.57
CA ARG A 478 0.82 -18.47 -5.33
C ARG A 478 1.54 -19.21 -6.46
N LYS A 479 1.02 -20.36 -6.89
CA LYS A 479 1.60 -21.15 -8.00
C LYS A 479 1.45 -20.45 -9.35
N ALA A 480 0.23 -20.07 -9.72
CA ALA A 480 -0.10 -19.58 -11.06
C ALA A 480 0.48 -18.17 -11.34
N LEU A 481 0.53 -17.29 -10.34
CA LEU A 481 1.18 -15.98 -10.45
C LEU A 481 2.68 -16.03 -10.09
N ARG A 482 3.20 -17.19 -9.66
CA ARG A 482 4.61 -17.38 -9.26
C ARG A 482 5.04 -16.42 -8.16
N LEU A 483 4.18 -16.25 -7.18
CA LEU A 483 4.41 -15.34 -6.06
C LEU A 483 5.53 -15.89 -5.17
N GLU A 484 6.50 -15.05 -4.86
CA GLU A 484 7.62 -15.40 -4.00
C GLU A 484 7.22 -15.36 -2.52
N ASN A 485 7.87 -16.20 -1.72
CA ASN A 485 7.80 -16.16 -0.26
C ASN A 485 8.63 -14.97 0.27
N SER A 486 8.03 -13.78 0.25
CA SER A 486 8.60 -12.53 0.76
C SER A 486 7.90 -12.08 2.04
N PRO A 487 8.45 -11.12 2.81
CA PRO A 487 7.76 -10.56 3.96
C PRO A 487 6.41 -9.94 3.56
N VAL A 488 5.34 -10.38 4.21
CA VAL A 488 3.97 -9.92 3.94
C VAL A 488 3.58 -8.88 4.98
N PRO A 489 3.26 -7.63 4.60
CA PRO A 489 2.71 -6.66 5.55
C PRO A 489 1.33 -7.09 6.05
N ASP A 490 1.09 -6.98 7.37
CA ASP A 490 -0.07 -7.56 8.04
C ASP A 490 -0.91 -6.50 8.77
N THR A 491 -2.18 -6.37 8.40
CA THR A 491 -3.13 -5.38 8.97
C THR A 491 -3.97 -5.95 10.12
N THR A 492 -3.69 -7.18 10.56
CA THR A 492 -4.51 -7.90 11.56
C THR A 492 -3.87 -7.90 12.95
N THR A 493 -2.56 -7.65 13.01
CA THR A 493 -1.70 -7.84 14.16
C THR A 493 -0.75 -6.65 14.28
N GLU A 494 -0.38 -6.29 15.50
CA GLU A 494 0.79 -5.46 15.78
C GLU A 494 1.43 -5.93 17.08
N ASN A 495 2.76 -5.90 17.14
CA ASN A 495 3.54 -6.38 18.28
C ASN A 495 3.12 -7.80 18.71
N GLY A 496 2.78 -8.65 17.73
CA GLY A 496 2.48 -10.06 17.93
C GLY A 496 1.08 -10.37 18.48
N VAL A 497 0.27 -9.34 18.74
CA VAL A 497 -1.10 -9.49 19.26
C VAL A 497 -2.11 -9.03 18.22
N ARG A 498 -3.22 -9.79 18.10
CA ARG A 498 -4.33 -9.43 17.21
C ARG A 498 -4.91 -8.06 17.60
N LEU A 499 -5.14 -7.22 16.60
CA LEU A 499 -5.72 -5.90 16.79
C LEU A 499 -7.20 -5.98 17.17
N LEU A 500 -7.64 -5.03 18.00
CA LEU A 500 -9.03 -4.74 18.32
C LEU A 500 -9.34 -3.29 17.94
N LEU A 501 -10.43 -3.10 17.21
CA LEU A 501 -11.03 -1.80 16.95
C LEU A 501 -12.53 -1.84 17.29
N SER A 502 -13.10 -0.68 17.59
CA SER A 502 -14.54 -0.52 17.78
C SER A 502 -15.02 0.75 17.09
N HIS A 503 -16.07 0.64 16.27
CA HIS A 503 -16.76 1.80 15.75
C HIS A 503 -18.27 1.64 15.86
N ILE A 504 -18.94 2.77 16.07
CA ILE A 504 -20.36 2.82 16.35
C ILE A 504 -21.02 3.79 15.39
N ASP A 505 -21.90 3.25 14.57
CA ASP A 505 -22.72 4.04 13.65
C ASP A 505 -23.89 4.68 14.42
N ALA A 506 -24.27 5.87 13.97
CA ALA A 506 -25.13 6.78 14.70
C ALA A 506 -26.60 6.33 14.83
N ASP A 507 -27.02 5.33 14.06
CA ASP A 507 -28.42 4.95 13.91
C ASP A 507 -29.10 4.66 15.26
N GLY A 508 -30.26 5.31 15.44
CA GLY A 508 -31.07 5.22 16.65
C GLY A 508 -30.51 5.98 17.85
N PHE A 509 -29.71 7.02 17.64
CA PHE A 509 -29.21 7.93 18.67
C PHE A 509 -30.32 8.45 19.60
N GLU A 510 -31.41 8.94 19.01
CA GLU A 510 -32.58 9.54 19.64
C GLU A 510 -33.61 8.51 20.15
N SER A 511 -33.41 7.23 19.82
CA SER A 511 -34.30 6.14 20.25
C SER A 511 -34.31 6.02 21.78
N ARG A 512 -35.39 5.44 22.32
CA ARG A 512 -35.49 5.11 23.76
C ARG A 512 -35.25 3.63 23.99
N VAL A 513 -34.70 3.31 25.17
CA VAL A 513 -34.66 1.92 25.63
C VAL A 513 -36.07 1.40 25.82
N GLU A 514 -36.36 0.22 25.27
CA GLU A 514 -37.67 -0.44 25.25
C GLU A 514 -38.01 -1.05 26.62
N ARG A 515 -38.11 -0.19 27.63
CA ARG A 515 -38.65 -0.51 28.97
C ARG A 515 -39.35 0.72 29.55
N PRO A 516 -40.35 0.57 30.44
CA PRO A 516 -40.99 1.70 31.10
C PRO A 516 -39.98 2.64 31.74
N GLY A 517 -40.04 3.92 31.40
CA GLY A 517 -39.10 4.95 31.89
C GLY A 517 -37.66 4.83 31.34
N GLY A 518 -37.45 4.08 30.24
CA GLY A 518 -36.14 3.92 29.62
C GLY A 518 -35.49 5.25 29.21
N PRO A 519 -34.17 5.41 29.43
CA PRO A 519 -33.45 6.59 28.96
C PRO A 519 -33.31 6.58 27.43
N LEU A 520 -32.68 7.62 26.88
CA LEU A 520 -32.23 7.59 25.49
C LEU A 520 -31.21 6.47 25.28
N ALA A 521 -31.18 5.91 24.07
CA ALA A 521 -30.25 4.86 23.67
C ALA A 521 -28.80 5.35 23.80
N VAL A 522 -28.51 6.59 23.37
CA VAL A 522 -27.20 7.23 23.56
C VAL A 522 -26.75 7.25 25.03
N THR A 523 -27.67 7.57 25.96
CA THR A 523 -27.39 7.59 27.39
C THR A 523 -27.11 6.18 27.92
N GLU A 524 -27.95 5.20 27.58
CA GLU A 524 -27.76 3.80 28.00
C GLU A 524 -26.43 3.24 27.46
N LEU A 525 -26.09 3.55 26.22
CA LEU A 525 -24.84 3.13 25.57
C LEU A 525 -23.62 3.74 26.27
N ARG A 526 -23.64 5.06 26.53
CA ARG A 526 -22.56 5.76 27.22
C ARG A 526 -22.30 5.15 28.59
N GLU A 527 -23.35 4.95 29.40
CA GLU A 527 -23.21 4.46 30.77
C GLU A 527 -22.85 2.97 30.84
N ARG A 528 -23.50 2.12 30.05
CA ARG A 528 -23.33 0.66 30.18
C ARG A 528 -22.18 0.08 29.37
N ILE A 529 -21.82 0.71 28.25
CA ILE A 529 -20.82 0.18 27.33
C ILE A 529 -19.56 1.05 27.36
N LEU A 530 -19.67 2.33 26.95
CA LEU A 530 -18.48 3.18 26.75
C LEU A 530 -17.73 3.45 28.06
N LYS A 531 -18.43 3.82 29.14
CA LYS A 531 -17.81 4.06 30.46
C LYS A 531 -17.36 2.79 31.19
N LYS A 532 -17.95 1.64 30.84
CA LYS A 532 -17.63 0.33 31.43
C LYS A 532 -16.38 -0.28 30.83
N TYR A 533 -16.28 -0.35 29.50
CA TYR A 533 -15.22 -1.09 28.81
C TYR A 533 -14.01 -0.24 28.44
N ARG A 534 -14.20 1.08 28.22
CA ARG A 534 -13.11 2.08 28.06
C ARG A 534 -12.02 1.69 27.05
N ILE A 535 -12.40 1.15 25.91
CA ILE A 535 -11.47 0.88 24.79
C ILE A 535 -11.52 2.00 23.76
N PRO A 536 -10.44 2.24 22.99
CA PRO A 536 -10.48 3.09 21.81
C PRO A 536 -11.69 2.78 20.93
N THR A 537 -12.54 3.79 20.72
CA THR A 537 -13.81 3.67 20.01
C THR A 537 -14.04 4.89 19.12
N THR A 538 -14.45 4.66 17.88
CA THR A 538 -14.89 5.73 16.97
C THR A 538 -16.41 5.82 17.01
N TYR A 539 -16.94 6.93 17.50
CA TYR A 539 -18.38 7.16 17.56
C TYR A 539 -18.79 8.19 16.51
N SER A 540 -19.80 7.88 15.69
CA SER A 540 -20.32 8.82 14.70
C SER A 540 -21.71 9.35 15.05
N VAL A 541 -22.10 10.44 14.37
CA VAL A 541 -23.41 11.07 14.50
C VAL A 541 -23.98 11.44 13.14
N ILE A 542 -25.30 11.37 12.98
CA ILE A 542 -26.04 11.97 11.86
C ILE A 542 -26.33 13.41 12.23
N THR A 543 -25.71 14.35 11.52
CA THR A 543 -25.73 15.75 11.97
C THR A 543 -27.10 16.42 11.77
N SER A 544 -27.96 15.94 10.86
CA SER A 544 -29.35 16.39 10.78
C SER A 544 -30.23 15.93 11.95
N THR A 545 -29.83 14.92 12.72
CA THR A 545 -30.55 14.54 13.95
C THR A 545 -30.22 15.51 15.10
N LEU A 546 -29.05 16.17 15.03
CA LEU A 546 -28.50 17.01 16.09
C LEU A 546 -28.57 18.52 15.79
N GLY A 547 -28.83 18.92 14.54
CA GLY A 547 -28.76 20.32 14.11
C GLY A 547 -30.09 21.10 14.22
N ASP A 548 -29.98 22.43 14.34
CA ASP A 548 -31.13 23.34 14.45
C ASP A 548 -31.94 23.46 13.14
N HIS A 549 -31.37 23.01 12.02
CA HIS A 549 -32.03 22.86 10.72
C HIS A 549 -32.30 21.40 10.35
N GLY A 550 -32.29 20.53 11.37
CA GLY A 550 -32.41 19.09 11.26
C GLY A 550 -33.85 18.56 11.28
N LEU A 551 -33.99 17.25 11.51
CA LEU A 551 -35.28 16.56 11.57
C LEU A 551 -36.15 17.00 12.75
N ASN A 552 -35.53 17.32 13.89
CA ASN A 552 -36.24 17.75 15.09
C ASN A 552 -35.49 18.86 15.86
N PRO A 553 -35.58 20.13 15.40
CA PRO A 553 -34.85 21.24 16.01
C PRO A 553 -35.16 21.47 17.49
N GLN A 554 -36.36 21.09 17.95
CA GLN A 554 -36.75 21.27 19.36
C GLN A 554 -35.97 20.33 20.30
N GLN A 555 -35.55 19.16 19.82
CA GLN A 555 -34.77 18.19 20.60
C GLN A 555 -33.26 18.38 20.45
N ALA A 556 -32.82 19.14 19.44
CA ALA A 556 -31.40 19.33 19.12
C ALA A 556 -30.55 19.74 20.33
N PRO A 557 -30.92 20.73 21.19
CA PRO A 557 -30.09 21.10 22.34
C PRO A 557 -29.82 19.93 23.32
N ALA A 558 -30.84 19.09 23.57
CA ALA A 558 -30.72 17.95 24.47
C ALA A 558 -29.85 16.83 23.86
N LEU A 559 -30.04 16.54 22.56
CA LEU A 559 -29.25 15.51 21.87
C LEU A 559 -27.79 15.95 21.68
N GLN A 560 -27.53 17.23 21.42
CA GLN A 560 -26.17 17.79 21.39
C GLN A 560 -25.48 17.67 22.76
N ALA A 561 -26.20 17.86 23.86
CA ALA A 561 -25.64 17.67 25.20
C ALA A 561 -25.18 16.21 25.42
N GLU A 562 -25.99 15.23 25.03
CA GLU A 562 -25.61 13.81 25.07
C GLU A 562 -24.39 13.51 24.18
N ALA A 563 -24.34 14.08 22.96
CA ALA A 563 -23.21 13.90 22.05
C ALA A 563 -21.91 14.49 22.62
N ARG A 564 -21.97 15.69 23.21
CA ARG A 564 -20.81 16.32 23.87
C ARG A 564 -20.26 15.46 25.01
N GLU A 565 -21.13 14.84 25.79
CA GLU A 565 -20.71 13.95 26.88
C GLU A 565 -20.02 12.68 26.37
N ILE A 566 -20.47 12.10 25.25
CA ILE A 566 -19.76 11.00 24.59
C ILE A 566 -18.39 11.47 24.08
N PHE A 567 -18.34 12.58 23.34
CA PHE A 567 -17.09 13.06 22.75
C PHE A 567 -16.10 13.62 23.78
N ALA A 568 -16.54 13.93 25.00
CA ALA A 568 -15.66 14.24 26.12
C ALA A 568 -14.87 13.03 26.65
N LEU A 569 -15.32 11.79 26.39
CA LEU A 569 -14.61 10.58 26.85
C LEU A 569 -13.24 10.46 26.15
N PRO A 570 -12.13 10.21 26.87
CA PRO A 570 -10.78 10.24 26.28
C PRO A 570 -10.51 9.06 25.33
N TRP A 571 -11.18 7.92 25.52
CA TRP A 571 -11.10 6.75 24.64
C TRP A 571 -12.11 6.78 23.48
N VAL A 572 -12.80 7.91 23.27
CA VAL A 572 -13.70 8.10 22.12
C VAL A 572 -13.11 9.12 21.15
N GLU A 573 -12.98 8.71 19.88
CA GLU A 573 -12.72 9.60 18.76
C GLU A 573 -13.98 9.84 17.94
N ALA A 574 -14.02 10.97 17.23
CA ALA A 574 -15.21 11.40 16.50
C ALA A 574 -15.19 10.94 15.05
N GLY A 575 -16.29 10.34 14.62
CA GLY A 575 -16.64 10.10 13.22
C GLY A 575 -17.84 10.93 12.80
N SER A 576 -18.03 11.11 11.49
CA SER A 576 -19.28 11.58 10.91
C SER A 576 -20.03 10.43 10.27
N HIS A 577 -21.33 10.33 10.54
CA HIS A 577 -22.26 9.46 9.80
C HIS A 577 -23.13 10.29 8.87
N THR A 578 -22.50 11.32 8.29
CA THR A 578 -23.04 12.26 7.31
C THR A 578 -24.01 13.31 7.87
N PHE A 579 -24.56 14.12 6.96
CA PHE A 579 -25.62 15.05 7.30
C PHE A 579 -26.97 14.36 7.28
N SER A 580 -27.34 13.74 6.17
CA SER A 580 -28.70 13.28 5.93
C SER A 580 -28.94 11.78 6.03
N HIS A 581 -27.87 11.01 6.34
CA HIS A 581 -27.88 9.55 6.26
C HIS A 581 -28.35 9.05 4.89
N PRO A 582 -27.54 9.23 3.82
CA PRO A 582 -27.83 8.63 2.54
C PRO A 582 -28.01 7.11 2.68
N PHE A 583 -29.16 6.61 2.26
CA PHE A 583 -29.47 5.18 2.17
C PHE A 583 -28.76 4.53 0.98
N TYR A 584 -28.52 5.32 -0.08
CA TYR A 584 -27.64 4.96 -1.19
C TYR A 584 -26.85 6.16 -1.67
N TRP A 585 -25.59 5.93 -2.04
CA TRP A 585 -24.68 7.00 -2.45
C TRP A 585 -24.70 7.26 -3.96
N GLN A 586 -24.89 6.23 -4.75
CA GLN A 586 -24.89 6.32 -6.20
C GLN A 586 -26.32 6.33 -6.72
N ASN A 587 -26.67 7.31 -7.56
CA ASN A 587 -28.02 7.46 -8.09
C ASN A 587 -28.26 6.53 -9.30
N THR A 588 -28.11 5.22 -9.10
CA THR A 588 -28.33 4.18 -10.12
C THR A 588 -29.62 3.41 -9.85
N ASP A 589 -30.17 2.74 -10.87
CA ASP A 589 -31.38 1.94 -10.69
C ASP A 589 -31.18 0.78 -9.72
N VAL A 590 -29.97 0.19 -9.69
CA VAL A 590 -29.59 -0.87 -8.76
C VAL A 590 -29.56 -0.35 -7.32
N ALA A 591 -28.89 0.78 -7.09
CA ALA A 591 -28.77 1.36 -5.76
C ALA A 591 -30.11 1.85 -5.18
N LYS A 592 -31.07 2.22 -6.04
CA LYS A 592 -32.45 2.56 -5.62
C LYS A 592 -33.28 1.36 -5.18
N GLN A 593 -32.89 0.13 -5.54
CA GLN A 593 -33.68 -1.05 -5.21
C GLN A 593 -33.81 -1.19 -3.70
N GLY A 594 -35.05 -1.31 -3.22
CA GLY A 594 -35.34 -1.41 -1.79
C GLY A 594 -35.48 -0.09 -1.04
N TYR A 595 -35.26 1.06 -1.70
CA TYR A 595 -35.35 2.38 -1.05
C TYR A 595 -36.41 3.28 -1.70
N THR A 596 -37.21 3.95 -0.87
CA THR A 596 -38.25 4.90 -1.32
C THR A 596 -37.76 6.34 -1.41
N ALA A 597 -36.62 6.64 -0.80
CA ALA A 597 -35.95 7.94 -0.81
C ALA A 597 -34.42 7.73 -0.77
N GLN A 598 -33.64 8.76 -1.13
CA GLN A 598 -32.18 8.68 -1.08
C GLN A 598 -31.61 8.90 0.33
N TYR A 599 -32.28 9.69 1.16
CA TYR A 599 -31.80 10.12 2.48
C TYR A 599 -33.00 10.49 3.38
N LEU A 600 -32.75 10.81 4.65
CA LEU A 600 -33.78 11.20 5.62
C LEU A 600 -34.58 12.45 5.16
N PRO A 601 -35.89 12.55 5.46
CA PRO A 601 -36.76 13.60 4.93
C PRO A 601 -36.54 14.97 5.62
N ILE A 602 -35.39 15.60 5.36
CA ILE A 602 -34.98 16.86 5.99
C ILE A 602 -35.61 18.05 5.24
N PRO A 603 -36.35 18.94 5.94
CA PRO A 603 -37.01 20.08 5.31
C PRO A 603 -36.05 20.97 4.49
N GLY A 604 -36.38 21.20 3.22
CA GLY A 604 -35.62 22.09 2.33
C GLY A 604 -34.27 21.55 1.84
N TYR A 605 -33.88 20.34 2.24
CA TYR A 605 -32.58 19.77 1.87
C TYR A 605 -32.60 19.04 0.53
N ARG A 606 -31.51 19.18 -0.23
CA ARG A 606 -31.20 18.39 -1.42
C ARG A 606 -29.79 17.83 -1.26
N PHE A 607 -29.61 16.55 -1.60
CA PHE A 607 -28.33 15.85 -1.48
C PHE A 607 -27.16 16.63 -2.10
N GLN A 608 -26.14 16.91 -1.28
CA GLN A 608 -24.90 17.57 -1.69
C GLN A 608 -23.72 16.97 -0.92
N LEU A 609 -22.69 16.53 -1.64
CA LEU A 609 -21.50 15.93 -1.02
C LEU A 609 -20.82 16.84 0.01
N GLU A 610 -20.80 18.15 -0.24
CA GLU A 610 -20.22 19.11 0.69
C GLU A 610 -20.91 19.06 2.06
N SER A 611 -22.25 19.11 2.08
CA SER A 611 -23.04 18.99 3.30
C SER A 611 -22.85 17.64 3.98
N GLU A 612 -22.83 16.56 3.21
CA GLU A 612 -22.70 15.20 3.74
C GLU A 612 -21.32 14.94 4.37
N ILE A 613 -20.25 15.51 3.82
CA ILE A 613 -18.88 15.11 4.16
C ILE A 613 -18.16 16.21 4.95
N ALA A 614 -17.77 17.31 4.31
CA ALA A 614 -16.99 18.36 4.95
C ALA A 614 -17.84 19.19 5.92
N GLY A 615 -19.08 19.51 5.53
CA GLY A 615 -20.04 20.24 6.34
C GLY A 615 -20.44 19.48 7.61
N SER A 616 -20.73 18.19 7.51
CA SER A 616 -21.05 17.35 8.67
C SER A 616 -19.86 17.26 9.65
N ALA A 617 -18.64 17.09 9.15
CA ALA A 617 -17.44 17.09 9.98
C ALA A 617 -17.18 18.45 10.63
N ALA A 618 -17.39 19.55 9.92
CA ALA A 618 -17.26 20.92 10.44
C ALA A 618 -18.28 21.18 11.57
N PHE A 619 -19.53 20.77 11.41
CA PHE A 619 -20.55 20.88 12.46
C PHE A 619 -20.13 20.15 13.74
N ILE A 620 -19.66 18.90 13.61
CA ILE A 620 -19.19 18.10 14.75
C ILE A 620 -18.03 18.82 15.45
N ASN A 621 -17.02 19.24 14.68
CA ASN A 621 -15.83 19.93 15.20
C ASN A 621 -16.17 21.21 15.98
N GLN A 622 -17.11 22.01 15.46
CA GLN A 622 -17.44 23.31 16.02
C GLN A 622 -18.44 23.24 17.18
N THR A 623 -19.33 22.25 17.16
CA THR A 623 -20.52 22.23 18.03
C THR A 623 -20.45 21.17 19.12
N LEU A 624 -19.80 20.03 18.83
CA LEU A 624 -19.90 18.82 19.66
C LEU A 624 -18.56 18.43 20.32
N LEU A 625 -17.43 18.75 19.71
CA LEU A 625 -16.12 18.31 20.21
C LEU A 625 -15.52 19.30 21.24
N PRO A 626 -14.84 18.79 22.28
CA PRO A 626 -14.03 19.64 23.14
C PRO A 626 -12.78 20.16 22.39
N PRO A 627 -12.15 21.26 22.85
CA PRO A 627 -10.92 21.76 22.27
C PRO A 627 -9.83 20.68 22.15
N GLY A 628 -9.15 20.65 21.02
CA GLY A 628 -8.07 19.69 20.73
C GLY A 628 -8.53 18.36 20.11
N LYS A 629 -9.85 18.08 20.06
CA LYS A 629 -10.40 16.98 19.27
C LYS A 629 -10.86 17.46 17.89
N LYS A 630 -10.81 16.55 16.92
CA LYS A 630 -11.35 16.72 15.57
C LYS A 630 -11.95 15.42 15.06
N THR A 631 -12.95 15.51 14.18
CA THR A 631 -13.48 14.40 13.40
C THR A 631 -12.35 13.76 12.60
N ARG A 632 -12.24 12.44 12.69
CA ARG A 632 -11.15 11.64 12.07
C ARG A 632 -11.64 10.80 10.89
N LEU A 633 -12.88 10.32 10.96
CA LEU A 633 -13.43 9.38 10.00
C LEU A 633 -14.81 9.81 9.48
N LEU A 634 -15.07 9.50 8.22
CA LEU A 634 -16.42 9.34 7.69
C LEU A 634 -16.80 7.84 7.76
N GLN A 635 -17.90 7.52 8.42
CA GLN A 635 -18.49 6.18 8.45
C GLN A 635 -19.61 6.16 7.40
N TRP A 636 -19.44 5.40 6.32
CA TRP A 636 -20.41 5.39 5.21
C TRP A 636 -21.77 4.86 5.69
N SER A 637 -22.84 5.60 5.40
CA SER A 637 -24.22 5.22 5.69
C SER A 637 -24.83 4.38 4.58
N GLY A 638 -25.96 3.73 4.88
CA GLY A 638 -26.80 3.05 3.89
C GLY A 638 -26.11 1.85 3.24
N ASP A 639 -26.16 1.79 1.91
CA ASP A 639 -25.53 0.76 1.08
C ASP A 639 -24.00 0.70 1.20
N CYS A 640 -23.37 1.69 1.85
CA CYS A 640 -21.93 1.80 2.00
C CYS A 640 -21.17 1.72 0.65
N ALA A 641 -21.78 2.17 -0.45
CA ALA A 641 -21.21 2.09 -1.79
C ALA A 641 -20.95 3.49 -2.39
N PRO A 642 -20.07 4.31 -1.81
CA PRO A 642 -19.76 5.64 -2.31
C PRO A 642 -19.14 5.62 -3.70
N GLY A 643 -19.46 6.63 -4.50
CA GLY A 643 -18.77 6.92 -5.75
C GLY A 643 -17.36 7.47 -5.52
N GLY A 644 -16.55 7.49 -6.58
CA GLY A 644 -15.17 8.02 -6.51
C GLY A 644 -15.09 9.51 -6.17
N ASP A 645 -16.12 10.30 -6.49
CA ASP A 645 -16.27 11.71 -6.14
C ASP A 645 -16.51 11.93 -4.64
N ALA A 646 -17.36 11.12 -4.01
CA ALA A 646 -17.58 11.10 -2.58
C ALA A 646 -16.29 10.70 -1.83
N LEU A 647 -15.59 9.65 -2.29
CA LEU A 647 -14.30 9.26 -1.73
C LEU A 647 -13.27 10.41 -1.84
N ALA A 648 -13.16 11.04 -3.00
CA ALA A 648 -12.27 12.18 -3.21
C ALA A 648 -12.59 13.35 -2.25
N ALA A 649 -13.86 13.67 -2.07
CA ALA A 649 -14.31 14.71 -1.15
C ALA A 649 -13.91 14.39 0.31
N THR A 650 -14.04 13.13 0.73
CA THR A 650 -13.65 12.68 2.09
C THR A 650 -12.16 12.86 2.35
N TYR A 651 -11.31 12.42 1.42
CA TYR A 651 -9.86 12.60 1.57
C TYR A 651 -9.44 14.08 1.52
N ARG A 652 -10.07 14.89 0.66
CA ARG A 652 -9.82 16.35 0.62
C ARG A 652 -10.23 17.06 1.90
N ALA A 653 -11.25 16.56 2.60
CA ALA A 653 -11.65 17.05 3.92
C ALA A 653 -10.69 16.61 5.05
N GLY A 654 -9.63 15.85 4.74
CA GLY A 654 -8.67 15.35 5.71
C GLY A 654 -9.22 14.22 6.60
N LEU A 655 -10.24 13.51 6.12
CA LEU A 655 -10.89 12.41 6.83
C LEU A 655 -10.44 11.07 6.23
N GLY A 656 -10.22 10.08 7.09
CA GLY A 656 -10.27 8.68 6.66
C GLY A 656 -11.71 8.24 6.42
N ASN A 657 -11.92 7.04 5.87
CA ASN A 657 -13.25 6.50 5.65
C ASN A 657 -13.30 5.01 6.02
N ILE A 658 -14.46 4.54 6.48
CA ILE A 658 -14.71 3.13 6.77
C ILE A 658 -16.19 2.79 6.54
N ASN A 659 -16.50 1.49 6.51
CA ASN A 659 -17.78 0.83 6.25
C ASN A 659 -17.88 0.23 4.84
N GLY A 660 -18.85 -0.67 4.68
CA GLY A 660 -18.89 -1.65 3.60
C GLY A 660 -18.06 -2.89 3.93
N GLY A 661 -18.09 -3.84 2.99
CA GLY A 661 -17.44 -5.16 3.14
C GLY A 661 -18.24 -6.11 4.03
N ASP A 662 -18.57 -7.29 3.51
CA ASP A 662 -19.52 -8.21 4.14
C ASP A 662 -18.84 -9.44 4.76
N THR A 663 -17.93 -9.21 5.71
CA THR A 663 -17.32 -10.33 6.45
C THR A 663 -18.30 -10.89 7.49
N VAL A 664 -18.98 -11.98 7.11
CA VAL A 664 -20.01 -12.68 7.91
C VAL A 664 -19.82 -14.20 7.94
N ILE A 665 -18.59 -14.69 7.77
CA ILE A 665 -18.28 -16.10 7.93
C ILE A 665 -18.72 -16.59 9.32
N THR A 666 -19.45 -17.71 9.35
CA THR A 666 -20.01 -18.31 10.56
C THR A 666 -19.93 -19.82 10.48
N GLU A 667 -20.21 -20.57 11.56
CA GLU A 667 -20.14 -22.03 11.52
C GLU A 667 -21.16 -22.63 10.54
N SER A 668 -22.34 -22.00 10.42
CA SER A 668 -23.35 -22.41 9.43
C SER A 668 -23.07 -21.91 8.01
N ASN A 669 -22.10 -21.01 7.83
CA ASN A 669 -21.61 -20.57 6.53
C ASN A 669 -20.08 -20.43 6.53
N ARG A 670 -19.38 -21.54 6.73
CA ARG A 670 -17.91 -21.57 6.86
C ARG A 670 -17.22 -21.53 5.50
N SER A 671 -17.24 -20.38 4.82
CA SER A 671 -16.56 -20.18 3.54
C SER A 671 -15.79 -18.86 3.49
N LEU A 672 -14.67 -18.87 2.81
CA LEU A 672 -13.88 -17.68 2.47
C LEU A 672 -14.63 -16.70 1.57
N THR A 673 -15.66 -17.12 0.84
CA THR A 673 -16.53 -16.23 0.07
C THR A 673 -17.32 -15.26 0.96
N ALA A 674 -17.45 -15.57 2.25
CA ALA A 674 -18.07 -14.72 3.27
C ALA A 674 -17.03 -13.87 4.05
N VAL A 675 -15.84 -13.64 3.47
CA VAL A 675 -14.77 -12.81 4.05
C VAL A 675 -14.34 -11.76 3.03
N ALA A 676 -14.66 -10.50 3.31
CA ALA A 676 -14.39 -9.39 2.40
C ALA A 676 -12.88 -9.05 2.33
N PRO A 677 -12.41 -8.34 1.28
CA PRO A 677 -11.05 -7.79 1.22
C PRO A 677 -10.84 -6.62 2.20
N LEU A 678 -9.68 -5.96 2.15
CA LEU A 678 -9.39 -4.77 2.96
C LEU A 678 -10.17 -3.53 2.50
N GLY A 679 -10.61 -3.50 1.25
CA GLY A 679 -11.27 -2.35 0.65
C GLY A 679 -11.35 -2.46 -0.87
N VAL A 680 -11.72 -1.35 -1.52
CA VAL A 680 -11.82 -1.23 -2.98
C VAL A 680 -11.30 0.13 -3.44
N ALA A 681 -10.55 0.16 -4.54
CA ALA A 681 -10.12 1.40 -5.17
C ALA A 681 -11.15 1.87 -6.19
N LYS A 682 -11.49 3.16 -6.17
CA LYS A 682 -12.41 3.82 -7.12
C LYS A 682 -11.82 5.17 -7.53
N ASN A 683 -11.56 5.36 -8.82
CA ASN A 683 -11.02 6.60 -9.38
C ASN A 683 -9.77 7.13 -8.64
N GLY A 684 -8.85 6.24 -8.26
CA GLY A 684 -7.62 6.60 -7.54
C GLY A 684 -7.77 6.78 -6.02
N TRP A 685 -8.98 6.66 -5.47
CA TRP A 685 -9.24 6.75 -4.03
C TRP A 685 -9.61 5.40 -3.45
N PHE A 686 -9.27 5.15 -2.19
CA PHE A 686 -9.49 3.86 -1.55
C PHE A 686 -10.62 3.94 -0.52
N GLN A 687 -11.62 3.07 -0.67
CA GLN A 687 -12.62 2.82 0.36
C GLN A 687 -12.11 1.70 1.27
N VAL A 688 -11.95 1.97 2.57
CA VAL A 688 -11.57 0.93 3.54
C VAL A 688 -12.82 0.24 4.05
N PHE A 689 -12.82 -1.09 4.05
CA PHE A 689 -13.96 -1.88 4.57
C PHE A 689 -13.86 -2.12 6.07
N ALA A 690 -15.03 -2.29 6.69
CA ALA A 690 -15.10 -2.79 8.05
C ALA A 690 -14.56 -4.23 8.11
N PRO A 691 -13.68 -4.60 9.07
CA PRO A 691 -13.14 -5.95 9.14
C PRO A 691 -14.18 -7.06 9.37
N ASN A 692 -15.25 -6.73 10.10
CA ASN A 692 -16.38 -7.60 10.44
C ASN A 692 -17.66 -6.78 10.40
N GLN A 693 -18.78 -7.41 10.04
CA GLN A 693 -20.08 -6.75 9.92
C GLN A 693 -20.73 -6.41 11.28
N ASN A 694 -21.66 -5.45 11.25
CA ASN A 694 -22.42 -5.00 12.41
C ASN A 694 -23.57 -5.94 12.77
N GLU A 695 -24.23 -5.69 13.90
CA GLU A 695 -25.37 -6.46 14.40
C GLU A 695 -26.58 -6.48 13.47
N ASN A 696 -26.72 -5.49 12.58
CA ASN A 696 -27.85 -5.40 11.67
C ASN A 696 -27.96 -6.68 10.81
N VAL A 697 -26.83 -7.13 10.26
CA VAL A 697 -26.78 -8.34 9.42
C VAL A 697 -27.04 -9.61 10.24
N TYR A 698 -26.51 -9.69 11.46
CA TYR A 698 -26.74 -10.83 12.35
C TYR A 698 -28.16 -10.91 12.93
N THR A 699 -28.95 -9.85 12.79
CA THR A 699 -30.32 -9.74 13.32
C THR A 699 -31.37 -9.59 12.22
N ASN A 700 -31.05 -9.97 10.98
CA ASN A 700 -31.94 -9.90 9.81
C ASN A 700 -32.51 -8.50 9.59
N LEU A 701 -31.63 -7.50 9.45
CA LEU A 701 -32.02 -6.10 9.28
C LEU A 701 -32.85 -5.57 10.47
N TRP A 702 -32.41 -5.90 11.69
CA TRP A 702 -33.10 -5.56 12.94
C TRP A 702 -34.54 -6.11 13.06
N THR A 703 -34.88 -7.19 12.34
CA THR A 703 -36.18 -7.89 12.49
C THR A 703 -36.14 -9.06 13.48
N GLY A 704 -34.94 -9.41 13.97
CA GLY A 704 -34.70 -10.43 14.97
C GLY A 704 -34.16 -11.74 14.39
N PRO A 705 -33.65 -12.66 15.23
CA PRO A 705 -33.59 -12.55 16.69
C PRO A 705 -32.59 -11.49 17.16
N PHE A 706 -33.00 -10.60 18.07
CA PHE A 706 -32.20 -9.46 18.53
C PHE A 706 -30.93 -9.84 19.30
N TYR A 707 -30.76 -11.11 19.65
CA TYR A 707 -29.52 -11.63 20.23
C TYR A 707 -28.51 -12.13 19.19
N GLY A 708 -28.82 -12.05 17.90
CA GLY A 708 -28.06 -12.65 16.82
C GLY A 708 -26.60 -12.21 16.75
N TYR A 709 -26.29 -10.99 17.21
CA TYR A 709 -24.91 -10.46 17.22
C TYR A 709 -23.90 -11.35 17.96
N ARG A 710 -24.33 -12.20 18.91
CA ARG A 710 -23.44 -13.18 19.55
C ARG A 710 -22.67 -14.05 18.55
N ARG A 711 -23.23 -14.28 17.36
CA ARG A 711 -22.62 -15.07 16.28
C ARG A 711 -21.39 -14.42 15.67
N VAL A 712 -21.15 -13.12 15.88
CA VAL A 712 -19.89 -12.46 15.47
C VAL A 712 -18.67 -13.12 16.13
N ILE A 713 -18.84 -13.77 17.29
CA ILE A 713 -17.79 -14.57 17.94
C ILE A 713 -17.34 -15.74 17.06
N GLU A 714 -18.26 -16.37 16.30
CA GLU A 714 -17.92 -17.39 15.30
C GLU A 714 -17.02 -16.78 14.23
N THR A 715 -17.40 -15.61 13.71
CA THR A 715 -16.62 -14.84 12.72
C THR A 715 -15.21 -14.52 13.23
N PHE A 716 -15.08 -14.06 14.47
CA PHE A 716 -13.77 -13.76 15.07
C PHE A 716 -12.87 -15.00 15.15
N ARG A 717 -13.43 -16.19 15.47
CA ARG A 717 -12.66 -17.44 15.52
C ARG A 717 -12.23 -17.90 14.12
N LEU A 718 -13.17 -17.93 13.18
CA LEU A 718 -12.94 -18.43 11.82
C LEU A 718 -12.03 -17.52 10.98
N THR A 719 -11.86 -16.26 11.39
CA THR A 719 -10.91 -15.31 10.79
C THR A 719 -9.59 -15.20 11.55
N ASP A 720 -9.36 -16.01 12.60
CA ASP A 720 -8.07 -16.11 13.31
C ASP A 720 -7.30 -17.39 12.98
N ALA A 721 -8.05 -18.47 12.69
CA ALA A 721 -7.52 -19.82 12.47
C ALA A 721 -8.25 -20.52 11.32
N PRO A 722 -7.52 -21.29 10.46
CA PRO A 722 -6.08 -21.56 10.54
C PRO A 722 -5.21 -20.39 10.05
N ARG A 723 -5.82 -19.36 9.45
CA ARG A 723 -5.15 -18.14 9.00
C ARG A 723 -5.80 -16.95 9.69
N ARG A 724 -4.99 -16.02 10.18
CA ARG A 724 -5.49 -14.73 10.67
C ARG A 724 -5.76 -13.84 9.46
N LEU A 725 -7.04 -13.69 9.12
CA LEU A 725 -7.52 -12.93 7.96
C LEU A 725 -8.00 -11.53 8.33
N LYS A 726 -8.43 -11.31 9.58
CA LYS A 726 -9.02 -10.06 10.04
C LYS A 726 -8.59 -9.70 11.46
N PRO A 727 -8.45 -8.40 11.80
CA PRO A 727 -8.48 -7.97 13.20
C PRO A 727 -9.87 -8.24 13.82
N ILE A 728 -10.03 -7.98 15.12
CA ILE A 728 -11.34 -7.99 15.78
C ILE A 728 -11.98 -6.61 15.62
N ASN A 729 -13.16 -6.54 15.02
CA ASN A 729 -13.93 -5.31 14.90
C ASN A 729 -15.27 -5.40 15.65
N LEU A 730 -15.42 -4.60 16.71
CA LEU A 730 -16.68 -4.38 17.41
C LEU A 730 -17.44 -3.26 16.70
N TYR A 731 -18.13 -3.61 15.63
CA TYR A 731 -18.96 -2.72 14.82
C TYR A 731 -20.42 -2.91 15.18
N TYR A 732 -21.09 -1.85 15.58
CA TYR A 732 -22.53 -1.86 15.85
C TYR A 732 -23.19 -0.49 15.80
N HIS A 733 -24.52 -0.41 15.93
CA HIS A 733 -25.24 0.87 15.97
C HIS A 733 -25.72 1.26 17.37
N THR A 734 -26.03 2.55 17.57
CA THR A 734 -26.53 3.07 18.85
C THR A 734 -27.82 2.38 19.31
N TYR A 735 -28.70 1.99 18.38
CA TYR A 735 -29.92 1.26 18.75
C TYR A 735 -29.66 -0.12 19.38
N SER A 736 -28.43 -0.66 19.34
CA SER A 736 -28.11 -1.99 19.91
C SER A 736 -28.45 -2.12 21.39
N VAL A 737 -28.48 -1.01 22.13
CA VAL A 737 -28.84 -1.00 23.56
C VAL A 737 -30.33 -0.79 23.83
N THR A 738 -31.15 -0.56 22.80
CA THR A 738 -32.59 -0.29 22.97
C THR A 738 -33.34 -1.53 23.47
N LYS A 739 -32.94 -2.71 23.00
CA LYS A 739 -33.56 -4.00 23.36
C LYS A 739 -32.66 -4.77 24.31
N GLU A 740 -33.26 -5.31 25.38
CA GLU A 740 -32.53 -6.07 26.41
C GLU A 740 -31.74 -7.26 25.83
N ALA A 741 -32.33 -7.98 24.88
CA ALA A 741 -31.69 -9.13 24.23
C ALA A 741 -30.43 -8.74 23.41
N SER A 742 -30.49 -7.61 22.70
CA SER A 742 -29.36 -7.11 21.91
C SER A 742 -28.29 -6.51 22.80
N ARG A 743 -28.68 -5.72 23.81
CA ARG A 743 -27.76 -5.20 24.83
C ARG A 743 -26.96 -6.30 25.52
N ARG A 744 -27.60 -7.40 25.91
CA ARG A 744 -26.91 -8.56 26.50
C ARG A 744 -25.99 -9.26 25.50
N ALA A 745 -26.42 -9.40 24.24
CA ALA A 745 -25.56 -9.96 23.20
C ALA A 745 -24.29 -9.11 23.01
N LEU A 746 -24.42 -7.79 22.99
CA LEU A 746 -23.29 -6.86 22.93
C LEU A 746 -22.35 -7.01 24.13
N GLU A 747 -22.90 -7.06 25.35
CA GLU A 747 -22.10 -7.27 26.57
C GLU A 747 -21.34 -8.59 26.57
N ASP A 748 -21.95 -9.68 26.07
CA ASP A 748 -21.32 -10.98 25.92
C ASP A 748 -20.16 -10.94 24.90
N VAL A 749 -20.35 -10.24 23.78
CA VAL A 749 -19.31 -10.07 22.76
C VAL A 749 -18.13 -9.27 23.32
N TYR A 750 -18.37 -8.14 23.99
CA TYR A 750 -17.31 -7.38 24.68
C TYR A 750 -16.58 -8.23 25.72
N GLY A 751 -17.33 -8.97 26.54
CA GLY A 751 -16.75 -9.87 27.55
C GLY A 751 -15.87 -10.96 26.94
N TRP A 752 -16.33 -11.57 25.84
CA TRP A 752 -15.56 -12.57 25.11
C TRP A 752 -14.27 -11.97 24.55
N VAL A 753 -14.34 -10.82 23.87
CA VAL A 753 -13.21 -10.17 23.21
C VAL A 753 -12.14 -9.75 24.21
N LEU A 754 -12.51 -9.01 25.26
CA LEU A 754 -11.54 -8.46 26.21
C LEU A 754 -10.84 -9.54 27.04
N ALA A 755 -11.48 -10.70 27.24
CA ALA A 755 -10.84 -11.84 27.88
C ALA A 755 -9.65 -12.41 27.08
N ARG A 756 -9.52 -12.10 25.77
CA ARG A 756 -8.38 -12.49 24.93
C ARG A 756 -7.22 -11.49 24.97
N LYS A 757 -7.40 -10.33 25.64
CA LYS A 757 -6.40 -9.26 25.75
C LYS A 757 -5.81 -8.82 24.39
N PRO A 758 -6.62 -8.45 23.39
CA PRO A 758 -6.11 -7.95 22.11
C PRO A 758 -5.43 -6.59 22.27
N HIS A 759 -4.70 -6.15 21.23
CA HIS A 759 -4.16 -4.80 21.19
C HIS A 759 -5.21 -3.83 20.64
N ALA A 760 -5.80 -3.01 21.52
CA ALA A 760 -6.85 -2.07 21.16
C ALA A 760 -6.29 -0.77 20.55
N ILE A 761 -6.82 -0.39 19.39
CA ILE A 761 -6.45 0.82 18.62
C ILE A 761 -7.69 1.60 18.20
N PHE A 762 -7.53 2.89 17.88
CA PHE A 762 -8.62 3.65 17.29
C PHE A 762 -8.92 3.15 15.88
N THR A 763 -10.16 3.34 15.40
CA THR A 763 -10.53 2.88 14.05
C THR A 763 -9.75 3.68 12.99
N SER A 764 -9.44 4.95 13.25
CA SER A 764 -8.59 5.73 12.35
C SER A 764 -7.20 5.12 12.17
N ASP A 765 -6.65 4.51 13.22
CA ASP A 765 -5.33 3.87 13.16
C ASP A 765 -5.39 2.61 12.28
N TYR A 766 -6.49 1.86 12.33
CA TYR A 766 -6.72 0.74 11.41
C TYR A 766 -6.84 1.22 9.96
N VAL A 767 -7.60 2.29 9.71
CA VAL A 767 -7.73 2.89 8.37
C VAL A 767 -6.37 3.29 7.83
N ASN A 768 -5.53 3.95 8.64
CA ASN A 768 -4.17 4.32 8.23
C ASN A 768 -3.31 3.08 7.93
N LYS A 769 -3.39 2.02 8.74
CA LYS A 769 -2.69 0.74 8.48
C LYS A 769 -3.08 0.09 7.16
N VAL A 770 -4.37 0.16 6.78
CA VAL A 770 -4.83 -0.35 5.48
C VAL A 770 -4.31 0.50 4.32
N LEU A 771 -4.32 1.82 4.46
CA LEU A 771 -3.73 2.70 3.44
C LEU A 771 -2.22 2.51 3.33
N ASP A 772 -1.55 2.26 4.45
CA ASP A 772 -0.12 2.01 4.49
C ASP A 772 0.24 0.62 3.97
N PHE A 773 -0.63 -0.38 4.10
CA PHE A 773 -0.51 -1.67 3.39
C PHE A 773 -0.45 -1.46 1.87
N ASN A 774 -1.26 -0.51 1.36
CA ASN A 774 -1.29 -0.16 -0.06
C ASN A 774 0.00 0.56 -0.52
N ARG A 775 0.73 1.21 0.38
CA ARG A 775 1.94 1.97 0.04
C ARG A 775 3.24 1.28 0.43
N THR A 776 3.15 0.23 1.25
CA THR A 776 4.34 -0.45 1.77
C THR A 776 5.12 -1.07 0.62
N VAL A 777 6.38 -0.67 0.49
CA VAL A 777 7.31 -1.27 -0.45
C VAL A 777 8.12 -2.33 0.26
N VAL A 778 8.24 -3.48 -0.40
CA VAL A 778 9.15 -4.56 0.00
C VAL A 778 10.16 -4.71 -1.13
N ALA A 779 11.44 -4.62 -0.81
CA ALA A 779 12.49 -4.67 -1.80
C ALA A 779 13.64 -5.55 -1.32
N ARG A 780 14.33 -6.23 -2.25
CA ARG A 780 15.58 -6.92 -1.94
C ARG A 780 16.69 -5.89 -1.75
N SER A 781 17.50 -6.09 -0.74
CA SER A 781 18.69 -5.27 -0.47
C SER A 781 19.78 -6.15 0.13
N GLY A 782 20.82 -6.45 -0.66
CA GLY A 782 21.86 -7.41 -0.24
C GLY A 782 21.27 -8.78 0.08
N SER A 783 21.54 -9.30 1.28
CA SER A 783 21.04 -10.59 1.78
C SER A 783 19.69 -10.50 2.52
N GLY A 784 19.05 -9.34 2.55
CA GLY A 784 17.82 -9.11 3.30
C GLY A 784 16.76 -8.34 2.52
N TRP A 785 15.74 -7.91 3.27
CA TRP A 785 14.60 -7.17 2.77
C TRP A 785 14.60 -5.75 3.34
N LEU A 786 14.48 -4.75 2.46
CA LEU A 786 14.16 -3.38 2.81
C LEU A 786 12.63 -3.22 2.78
N ILE A 787 12.08 -2.66 3.85
CA ILE A 787 10.66 -2.34 3.99
C ILE A 787 10.54 -0.85 4.23
N ARG A 788 9.73 -0.17 3.41
CA ARG A 788 9.48 1.27 3.52
C ARG A 788 8.00 1.59 3.38
N ASN A 789 7.48 2.43 4.26
CA ASN A 789 6.08 2.86 4.30
C ASN A 789 5.92 4.16 5.11
N ASN A 790 4.70 4.61 5.37
CA ASN A 790 4.42 5.83 6.13
C ASN A 790 4.68 5.69 7.65
N GLY A 791 4.90 4.45 8.13
CA GLY A 791 5.19 4.13 9.52
C GLY A 791 3.96 3.78 10.36
N ASP A 792 2.80 3.62 9.74
CA ASP A 792 1.56 3.22 10.41
C ASP A 792 1.44 1.69 10.49
N LEU A 793 1.84 0.98 9.44
CA LEU A 793 1.84 -0.48 9.38
C LEU A 793 3.17 -1.06 9.86
N ARG A 794 3.19 -1.58 11.09
CA ARG A 794 4.41 -1.99 11.81
C ARG A 794 4.54 -3.49 12.02
N GLN A 795 3.89 -4.28 11.18
CA GLN A 795 3.84 -5.72 11.31
C GLN A 795 4.05 -6.38 9.95
N LEU A 796 5.00 -7.32 9.91
CA LEU A 796 5.17 -8.24 8.79
C LEU A 796 4.88 -9.66 9.26
N ARG A 797 4.64 -10.56 8.31
CA ARG A 797 4.57 -12.00 8.54
C ARG A 797 5.33 -12.79 7.48
N LEU A 798 5.87 -13.93 7.89
CA LEU A 798 6.54 -14.92 7.06
C LEU A 798 6.13 -16.32 7.54
N PRO A 799 6.18 -17.36 6.71
CA PRO A 799 6.09 -18.73 7.19
C PRO A 799 7.16 -19.01 8.26
N VAL A 800 6.85 -19.75 9.32
CA VAL A 800 7.83 -20.13 10.35
C VAL A 800 9.04 -20.87 9.78
N SER A 801 8.87 -21.55 8.63
CA SER A 801 9.93 -22.22 7.89
C SER A 801 10.93 -21.28 7.23
N ALA A 802 10.66 -19.96 7.18
CA ALA A 802 11.58 -18.97 6.61
C ALA A 802 12.77 -18.62 7.53
N GLY A 803 12.79 -19.13 8.77
CA GLY A 803 13.82 -18.80 9.75
C GLY A 803 13.46 -17.61 10.65
N TYR A 804 14.40 -17.18 11.47
CA TYR A 804 14.27 -16.13 12.48
C TYR A 804 14.84 -14.80 11.97
N PRO A 805 14.35 -13.65 12.46
CA PRO A 805 15.06 -12.39 12.29
C PRO A 805 16.43 -12.44 12.92
N ASP A 806 17.46 -12.07 12.17
CA ASP A 806 18.76 -11.75 12.74
C ASP A 806 18.68 -10.34 13.35
N LEU A 807 18.49 -10.27 14.67
CA LEU A 807 18.27 -9.00 15.38
C LEU A 807 19.54 -8.13 15.50
N GLU A 808 20.71 -8.65 15.14
CA GLU A 808 21.96 -7.88 15.09
C GLU A 808 22.21 -7.33 13.68
N ALA A 809 21.91 -8.12 12.65
CA ALA A 809 22.03 -7.68 11.26
C ALA A 809 20.81 -6.88 10.75
N SER A 810 19.67 -6.95 11.44
CA SER A 810 18.46 -6.20 11.09
C SER A 810 18.43 -4.80 11.70
N ARG A 811 17.77 -3.86 11.02
CA ARG A 811 17.49 -2.49 11.50
C ARG A 811 15.99 -2.27 11.59
N GLY A 812 15.52 -1.63 12.66
CA GLY A 812 14.09 -1.33 12.82
C GLY A 812 13.23 -2.57 13.09
N VAL A 813 13.82 -3.66 13.58
CA VAL A 813 13.10 -4.87 14.02
C VAL A 813 13.21 -4.98 15.54
N ILE A 814 12.06 -4.96 16.23
CA ILE A 814 11.99 -4.98 17.70
C ILE A 814 11.98 -6.43 18.24
N GLY A 815 11.36 -7.33 17.47
CA GLY A 815 11.19 -8.72 17.88
C GLY A 815 10.19 -9.45 16.99
N PHE A 816 9.73 -10.61 17.46
CA PHE A 816 8.78 -11.45 16.75
C PHE A 816 8.02 -12.39 17.69
N SER A 817 6.88 -12.88 17.19
CA SER A 817 6.08 -13.96 17.78
C SER A 817 5.62 -14.94 16.72
N ASP A 818 5.33 -16.18 17.11
CA ASP A 818 4.73 -17.16 16.21
C ASP A 818 3.23 -17.32 16.52
N HIS A 819 2.40 -17.40 15.48
CA HIS A 819 0.97 -17.74 15.58
C HIS A 819 0.62 -18.68 14.42
N HIS A 820 0.29 -19.93 14.76
CA HIS A 820 0.17 -21.05 13.81
C HIS A 820 1.46 -21.26 12.99
N ASP A 821 1.34 -21.32 11.66
CA ASP A 821 2.42 -21.52 10.71
C ASP A 821 3.09 -20.20 10.28
N GLN A 822 2.71 -19.08 10.89
CA GLN A 822 3.24 -17.75 10.58
C GLN A 822 4.04 -17.16 11.74
N ARG A 823 5.19 -16.57 11.38
CA ARG A 823 6.04 -15.75 12.24
C ARG A 823 5.78 -14.27 11.97
N TYR A 824 5.35 -13.55 12.99
CA TYR A 824 5.00 -12.14 12.99
C TYR A 824 6.22 -11.31 13.43
N ILE A 825 6.77 -10.48 12.53
CA ILE A 825 7.91 -9.60 12.77
C ILE A 825 7.47 -8.18 13.13
N HIS A 826 7.87 -7.68 14.30
CA HIS A 826 7.47 -6.36 14.81
C HIS A 826 8.46 -5.30 14.36
N LEU A 827 7.95 -4.26 13.70
CA LEU A 827 8.77 -3.16 13.19
C LEU A 827 8.77 -1.98 14.16
N ALA A 828 9.91 -1.30 14.23
CA ALA A 828 10.07 -0.07 14.97
C ALA A 828 9.29 1.08 14.31
N PRO A 829 8.91 2.12 15.08
CA PRO A 829 8.42 3.36 14.50
C PRO A 829 9.45 4.00 13.57
N GLY A 830 9.01 4.64 12.49
CA GLY A 830 9.88 5.42 11.59
C GLY A 830 9.70 5.18 10.10
N GLY A 831 8.91 4.18 9.70
CA GLY A 831 8.57 3.94 8.29
C GLY A 831 9.64 3.23 7.46
N GLU A 832 10.77 2.83 8.07
CA GLU A 832 11.80 2.02 7.42
C GLU A 832 12.28 0.88 8.33
N ALA A 833 12.42 -0.31 7.76
CA ALA A 833 13.11 -1.44 8.38
C ALA A 833 13.97 -2.21 7.36
N PHE A 834 15.06 -2.79 7.85
CA PHE A 834 15.84 -3.78 7.13
C PHE A 834 15.76 -5.11 7.88
N LEU A 835 15.24 -6.15 7.23
CA LEU A 835 15.05 -7.48 7.79
C LEU A 835 16.01 -8.46 7.14
N GLN A 836 16.93 -9.00 7.93
CA GLN A 836 17.74 -10.15 7.56
C GLN A 836 17.25 -11.39 8.33
N LEU A 837 17.24 -12.54 7.66
CA LEU A 837 16.82 -13.81 8.24
C LEU A 837 18.03 -14.72 8.49
N THR A 838 17.89 -15.58 9.49
CA THR A 838 18.87 -16.61 9.87
C THR A 838 18.13 -17.88 10.31
N GLU A 839 18.77 -19.04 10.19
CA GLU A 839 18.23 -20.30 10.69
C GLU A 839 18.29 -20.39 12.23
N HIS A 840 19.17 -19.59 12.84
CA HIS A 840 19.44 -19.63 14.27
C HIS A 840 18.49 -18.71 15.05
N ARG A 841 17.96 -19.22 16.16
CA ARG A 841 17.17 -18.40 17.08
C ARG A 841 18.05 -17.29 17.70
N PRO A 842 17.56 -16.05 17.87
CA PRO A 842 18.38 -14.98 18.43
C PRO A 842 18.89 -15.30 19.83
N GLY A 843 20.17 -15.01 20.09
CA GLY A 843 20.82 -15.16 21.40
C GLY A 843 20.63 -13.96 22.33
N ARG A 844 20.07 -12.84 21.84
CA ARG A 844 19.69 -11.67 22.64
C ARG A 844 18.18 -11.68 22.92
N SER A 845 17.75 -11.05 24.02
CA SER A 845 16.32 -10.89 24.33
C SER A 845 15.61 -9.95 23.33
N TRP A 846 14.34 -10.22 23.04
CA TRP A 846 13.49 -9.44 22.13
C TRP A 846 12.08 -9.23 22.67
N LEU A 847 11.35 -8.26 22.11
CA LEU A 847 9.93 -8.08 22.40
C LEU A 847 9.13 -9.19 21.71
N ALA A 848 8.59 -10.12 22.48
CA ALA A 848 7.81 -11.23 21.94
C ALA A 848 6.36 -10.82 21.68
N THR A 849 5.70 -10.15 22.63
CA THR A 849 4.34 -9.62 22.40
C THR A 849 4.11 -8.34 23.18
N ALA A 850 3.25 -7.45 22.66
CA ALA A 850 2.74 -6.29 23.38
C ALA A 850 1.28 -6.00 23.02
N THR A 851 0.49 -5.70 24.05
CA THR A 851 -0.90 -5.21 23.90
C THR A 851 -0.98 -3.68 23.84
N ALA A 852 0.12 -3.04 23.50
CA ALA A 852 0.33 -1.59 23.54
C ALA A 852 1.14 -1.13 22.33
N GLY A 853 0.99 0.14 21.96
CA GLY A 853 1.75 0.75 20.88
C GLY A 853 3.18 1.06 21.34
N ILE A 854 4.15 0.86 20.44
CA ILE A 854 5.54 1.27 20.67
C ILE A 854 5.74 2.63 20.02
N ASP A 855 6.10 3.64 20.82
CA ASP A 855 6.29 5.03 20.35
C ASP A 855 7.75 5.32 20.01
N ARG A 856 8.68 4.68 20.72
CA ARG A 856 10.13 4.79 20.51
C ARG A 856 10.82 3.47 20.83
N PHE A 857 11.90 3.19 20.13
CA PHE A 857 12.70 1.98 20.31
C PHE A 857 14.17 2.27 20.00
N ASP A 858 15.05 1.77 20.88
CA ASP A 858 16.48 1.75 20.66
C ASP A 858 17.10 0.47 21.24
N TRP A 859 18.02 -0.15 20.50
CA TRP A 859 18.89 -1.18 21.08
C TRP A 859 19.93 -0.53 22.01
N THR A 860 20.15 -1.11 23.19
CA THR A 860 21.28 -0.75 24.07
C THR A 860 22.35 -1.84 23.98
N ALA A 861 23.53 -1.56 24.55
CA ALA A 861 24.63 -2.53 24.58
C ALA A 861 24.28 -3.83 25.33
N SER A 862 23.33 -3.78 26.27
CA SER A 862 22.92 -4.90 27.12
C SER A 862 21.45 -5.29 26.96
N GLY A 863 20.70 -4.71 26.01
CA GLY A 863 19.27 -4.97 25.89
C GLY A 863 18.58 -3.96 25.00
N MET A 864 17.48 -3.35 25.47
CA MET A 864 16.70 -2.40 24.68
C MET A 864 16.01 -1.34 25.54
N ARG A 865 15.68 -0.20 24.92
CA ARG A 865 14.85 0.85 25.49
C ARG A 865 13.60 1.05 24.65
N LEU A 866 12.46 1.23 25.31
CA LEU A 866 11.16 1.43 24.69
C LEU A 866 10.43 2.61 25.33
N THR A 867 9.67 3.36 24.53
CA THR A 867 8.53 4.15 25.02
C THR A 867 7.26 3.49 24.52
N VAL A 868 6.32 3.23 25.42
CA VAL A 868 5.14 2.42 25.16
C VAL A 868 3.89 3.15 25.61
N THR A 869 2.86 3.18 24.76
CA THR A 869 1.53 3.72 25.09
C THR A 869 0.49 2.60 25.11
N ALA A 870 -0.06 2.34 26.30
CA ALA A 870 -1.12 1.39 26.53
C ALA A 870 -2.47 2.11 26.58
N GLN A 871 -3.35 1.83 25.61
CA GLN A 871 -4.70 2.39 25.55
C GLN A 871 -5.69 1.66 26.49
N THR A 872 -5.36 0.42 26.86
CA THR A 872 -6.14 -0.43 27.76
C THR A 872 -5.20 -1.20 28.68
N ASP A 873 -5.76 -1.76 29.76
CA ASP A 873 -5.02 -2.70 30.60
C ASP A 873 -4.60 -3.95 29.80
N GLY A 874 -3.38 -4.43 30.04
CA GLY A 874 -2.78 -5.47 29.21
C GLY A 874 -1.46 -5.99 29.75
N TYR A 875 -0.56 -6.33 28.83
CA TYR A 875 0.78 -6.83 29.12
C TYR A 875 1.79 -6.60 27.98
N LEU A 876 3.08 -6.67 28.33
CA LEU A 876 4.22 -6.88 27.44
C LEU A 876 4.95 -8.16 27.83
N THR A 877 5.50 -8.87 26.86
CA THR A 877 6.34 -10.05 27.08
C THR A 877 7.65 -9.92 26.32
N PHE A 878 8.77 -10.09 27.03
CA PHE A 878 10.10 -10.26 26.44
C PHE A 878 10.48 -11.73 26.48
N ALA A 879 11.00 -12.26 25.37
CA ALA A 879 11.50 -13.64 25.30
C ALA A 879 13.02 -13.69 25.39
N HIS A 880 13.55 -14.87 25.73
CA HIS A 880 14.97 -15.10 25.99
C HIS A 880 15.55 -14.10 27.00
N ALA A 881 14.79 -13.89 28.09
CA ALA A 881 15.01 -12.86 29.09
C ALA A 881 15.61 -13.40 30.40
N THR A 882 16.23 -14.59 30.35
CA THR A 882 16.97 -15.17 31.48
C THR A 882 18.14 -14.25 31.84
N GLY A 883 18.29 -13.91 33.13
CA GLY A 883 19.30 -12.94 33.57
C GLY A 883 18.97 -11.47 33.28
N CYS A 884 17.86 -11.18 32.58
CA CYS A 884 17.45 -9.79 32.33
C CYS A 884 16.65 -9.19 33.50
N ARG A 885 16.76 -7.88 33.66
CA ARG A 885 15.97 -7.01 34.55
C ARG A 885 15.27 -5.96 33.71
N LEU A 886 14.03 -5.65 34.03
CA LEU A 886 13.26 -4.58 33.40
C LEU A 886 13.12 -3.41 34.37
N ASP A 887 13.51 -2.23 33.94
CA ASP A 887 13.26 -0.97 34.63
C ASP A 887 12.14 -0.20 33.92
N SER A 888 11.26 0.44 34.69
CA SER A 888 10.25 1.37 34.23
C SER A 888 10.49 2.73 34.86
N ASN A 889 10.66 3.76 34.02
CA ASN A 889 10.95 5.13 34.42
C ASN A 889 12.12 5.22 35.43
N GLY A 890 13.18 4.43 35.20
CA GLY A 890 14.40 4.41 36.02
C GLY A 890 14.30 3.62 37.33
N ARG A 891 13.21 2.85 37.55
CA ARG A 891 13.04 1.99 38.74
C ARG A 891 12.74 0.55 38.33
N PRO A 892 13.14 -0.47 39.12
CA PRO A 892 12.78 -1.85 38.83
C PRO A 892 11.27 -2.04 38.64
N ALA A 893 10.86 -2.64 37.53
CA ALA A 893 9.47 -2.92 37.22
C ALA A 893 9.00 -4.24 37.89
N ALA A 894 7.76 -4.27 38.35
CA ALA A 894 7.15 -5.50 38.86
C ALA A 894 6.76 -6.43 37.70
N VAL A 895 7.60 -7.43 37.44
CA VAL A 895 7.44 -8.39 36.34
C VAL A 895 7.13 -9.79 36.86
N GLN A 896 6.41 -10.56 36.06
CA GLN A 896 6.23 -12.00 36.23
C GLN A 896 7.30 -12.72 35.40
N ARG A 897 7.88 -13.79 35.94
CA ARG A 897 8.81 -14.66 35.21
C ARG A 897 8.11 -15.96 34.87
N ASP A 898 8.15 -16.33 33.60
CA ASP A 898 7.65 -17.61 33.11
C ASP A 898 8.69 -18.22 32.16
N ALA A 899 9.34 -19.30 32.59
CA ALA A 899 10.48 -19.89 31.92
C ALA A 899 11.53 -18.83 31.50
N GLU A 900 11.80 -18.68 30.21
CA GLU A 900 12.74 -17.70 29.64
C GLU A 900 12.07 -16.35 29.29
N GLN A 901 10.90 -16.05 29.86
CA GLN A 901 10.14 -14.84 29.56
C GLN A 901 10.04 -13.89 30.76
N LEU A 902 10.03 -12.59 30.46
CA LEU A 902 9.63 -11.53 31.38
C LEU A 902 8.30 -10.93 30.91
N ILE A 903 7.28 -10.99 31.77
CA ILE A 903 5.96 -10.46 31.50
C ILE A 903 5.73 -9.24 32.38
N LEU A 904 5.49 -8.08 31.79
CA LEU A 904 5.10 -6.86 32.47
C LEU A 904 3.58 -6.66 32.34
N PRO A 905 2.80 -6.77 33.42
CA PRO A 905 1.41 -6.31 33.42
C PRO A 905 1.37 -4.80 33.18
N LEU A 906 0.52 -4.36 32.25
CA LEU A 906 0.31 -2.95 31.95
C LEU A 906 -1.04 -2.46 32.47
N LYS A 907 -1.04 -1.21 32.92
CA LYS A 907 -2.25 -0.39 33.03
C LYS A 907 -2.27 0.61 31.88
N THR A 908 -3.41 1.24 31.67
CA THR A 908 -3.53 2.34 30.71
C THR A 908 -2.54 3.46 31.07
N GLY A 909 -1.74 3.93 30.11
CA GLY A 909 -0.72 4.96 30.35
C GLY A 909 0.49 4.90 29.42
N ILE A 910 1.47 5.77 29.68
CA ILE A 910 2.73 5.86 28.94
C ILE A 910 3.87 5.39 29.84
N TYR A 911 4.74 4.53 29.30
CA TYR A 911 5.84 3.90 30.03
C TYR A 911 7.16 4.08 29.28
N GLY A 912 8.18 4.62 29.96
CA GLY A 912 9.57 4.46 29.54
C GLY A 912 10.12 3.17 30.13
N LEU A 913 10.54 2.22 29.29
CA LEU A 913 11.04 0.91 29.69
C LEU A 913 12.48 0.71 29.25
N GLU A 914 13.28 0.09 30.10
CA GLU A 914 14.65 -0.32 29.78
C GLU A 914 14.87 -1.76 30.23
N LEU A 915 15.10 -2.65 29.27
CA LEU A 915 15.48 -4.03 29.51
C LEU A 915 17.00 -4.13 29.50
N VAL A 916 17.56 -4.66 30.59
CA VAL A 916 19.00 -4.84 30.78
C VAL A 916 19.27 -6.32 31.04
N CYS A 917 20.02 -6.97 30.16
CA CYS A 917 20.44 -8.36 30.24
C CYS A 917 21.92 -8.47 30.62
N GLN A 918 22.28 -9.55 31.30
CA GLN A 918 23.65 -9.84 31.74
C GLN A 918 24.45 -10.59 30.69
#